data_AF-A0A3M0EDT0-F1
#
_entry.id   AF-A0A3M0EDT0-F1
#
_cell.length_a   1.000
_cell.length_b   1.000
_cell.length_c   1.000
_cell.angle_alpha   90.00
_cell.angle_beta   90.00
_cell.angle_gamma   90.00
#
_symmetry.space_group_name_H-M   'P 1'
#
loop_
_entity.id
_entity.type
_entity.pdbx_description
1 polymer ?
#
loop_
_entity_poly.entity_id
_entity_poly.type
_entity_poly.pdbx_seq_one_letter_code
_entity_poly.pdbx_strand_id
1 'polypeptide(L)'
;MRIKTIALLSAGVLAMAGGLVPVGAQTPPPSTTVQQDFDAATALDAKPDRTASLAAWEKLETRTKAGSRSRGIVLVRKAPTLFALNRADESVKAARAGLALLPADDASLAEDRTRAFLILGQVATDTLDYAGAVTALQQAEASALTTGDKLGAMLALATAQVFIDPTAAAATLARSDTLIAKSKLENSVAARFARERTLLKLNTGDIAGARASALQAIRLLGGLETDKVDIMDASARSDAAIAFLLGGNAEEARRYMAYTGAGRMVKGSFDPAAEMRSPDCGGDAGLKPQDVAVVEFNIASDGTIDQAVPIYAAGGGQVALEFARAVKGWSWPAEKVQAIPAFYRYHVRVEMRCSTAFQRPSIGDGLDGVLEQWLSSKGVTVAPEPVGPQAAALAGQRAELASAAAQSPDGLRTLAAIYRLTSNPTVAREERAALYARALAIAKANDAPPSARLTFDLPGRVDAVTDIWKPGVFERTLTPMVSEPVYANDPQARAAIRLIMVDGAVARTRKSEKNDTAIVTLRQVADDKALRPNDPLRVGALIRIASIEERNGQIDAARATFASSGLTANQCAIMDAPPKMVSKPGSEAFPMEAQRWGFEGWTQVQYDIGADGNVVNQRALLSYPPFIFSEAGTKFFTMAKYAKTYRPDGGLGCGATTSRIKFLLPESARRGS
;
A
#
# COMPACT_ATOMS: atom_id res chain seq x y z
N MET A 1 -9.73 -3.47 16.09
CA MET A 1 -9.29 -3.40 17.50
C MET A 1 -10.51 -3.50 18.42
N ARG A 2 -10.51 -4.51 19.30
CA ARG A 2 -11.69 -5.18 19.88
C ARG A 2 -12.57 -4.29 20.77
N ILE A 3 -13.88 -4.47 20.66
CA ILE A 3 -14.88 -4.02 21.64
C ILE A 3 -14.57 -4.77 22.95
N LYS A 4 -14.06 -4.06 23.95
CA LYS A 4 -13.99 -4.53 25.34
C LYS A 4 -15.27 -4.10 26.02
N THR A 5 -16.12 -5.06 26.37
CA THR A 5 -17.26 -4.99 27.30
C THR A 5 -17.88 -6.41 27.20
N ILE A 6 -18.28 -7.16 28.22
CA ILE A 6 -18.41 -7.07 29.69
C ILE A 6 -18.34 -8.54 30.15
N ALA A 7 -17.64 -8.84 31.24
CA ALA A 7 -17.91 -10.05 32.01
C ALA A 7 -17.48 -9.83 33.46
N LEU A 8 -18.46 -9.62 34.34
CA LEU A 8 -18.33 -9.66 35.79
C LEU A 8 -19.48 -10.51 36.33
N LEU A 9 -19.15 -11.29 37.37
CA LEU A 9 -19.97 -12.23 38.18
C LEU A 9 -20.13 -13.62 37.53
N SER A 10 -19.81 -14.73 38.19
CA SER A 10 -19.90 -15.05 39.62
C SER A 10 -18.85 -16.09 40.09
N ALA A 11 -18.56 -16.02 41.39
CA ALA A 11 -17.94 -16.98 42.31
C ALA A 11 -18.10 -18.48 41.95
N GLY A 12 -17.26 -19.41 42.38
CA GLY A 12 -16.22 -19.47 43.41
C GLY A 12 -16.09 -20.95 43.82
N VAL A 13 -14.89 -21.35 44.28
CA VAL A 13 -14.58 -22.37 45.30
C VAL A 13 -13.12 -22.79 45.10
N LEU A 14 -12.29 -22.35 46.05
CA LEU A 14 -11.01 -22.97 46.38
C LEU A 14 -11.29 -24.33 47.04
N ALA A 15 -10.51 -25.34 46.69
CA ALA A 15 -10.15 -26.41 47.62
C ALA A 15 -8.69 -26.81 47.38
N MET A 16 -7.80 -26.27 48.22
CA MET A 16 -6.47 -26.82 48.45
C MET A 16 -6.63 -27.92 49.50
N ALA A 17 -6.29 -29.16 49.15
CA ALA A 17 -6.03 -30.22 50.11
C ALA A 17 -4.70 -30.87 49.73
N GLY A 18 -3.68 -30.59 50.54
CA GLY A 18 -2.44 -31.35 50.54
C GLY A 18 -2.68 -32.72 51.16
N GLY A 19 -2.25 -33.77 50.47
CA GLY A 19 -2.23 -35.14 50.96
C GLY A 19 -1.19 -35.95 50.19
N LEU A 20 -0.19 -36.46 50.91
CA LEU A 20 0.80 -37.42 50.45
C LEU A 20 0.23 -38.84 50.55
N VAL A 21 -0.09 -39.54 49.45
CA VAL A 21 -0.09 -41.02 49.35
C VAL A 21 -0.17 -41.49 47.87
N PRO A 22 0.00 -42.79 47.57
CA PRO A 22 1.17 -43.44 46.98
C PRO A 22 1.13 -43.58 45.44
N VAL A 23 2.23 -44.06 44.86
CA VAL A 23 2.36 -44.44 43.43
C VAL A 23 1.46 -45.64 43.12
N GLY A 24 0.20 -45.37 42.79
CA GLY A 24 -0.72 -46.32 42.15
C GLY A 24 -0.65 -46.17 40.63
N ALA A 25 -0.80 -47.28 39.91
CA ALA A 25 -0.82 -47.36 38.46
C ALA A 25 -1.64 -46.21 37.84
N GLN A 26 -1.04 -45.49 36.89
CA GLN A 26 -1.70 -44.43 36.14
C GLN A 26 -2.85 -45.03 35.32
N THR A 27 -4.04 -45.07 35.91
CA THR A 27 -5.30 -45.11 35.16
C THR A 27 -5.26 -44.01 34.10
N PRO A 28 -5.67 -44.28 32.84
CA PRO A 28 -5.79 -43.24 31.83
C PRO A 28 -6.62 -42.09 32.42
N PRO A 29 -6.21 -40.82 32.22
CA PRO A 29 -7.00 -39.71 32.72
C PRO A 29 -8.44 -39.86 32.20
N PRO A 30 -9.47 -39.64 33.05
CA PRO A 30 -10.85 -39.84 32.65
C PRO A 30 -11.14 -39.01 31.39
N SER A 31 -11.76 -39.64 30.40
CA SER A 31 -12.13 -38.97 29.15
C SER A 31 -13.06 -37.80 29.46
N THR A 32 -12.65 -36.56 29.15
CA THR A 32 -13.47 -35.36 29.38
C THR A 32 -14.79 -35.45 28.61
N THR A 33 -15.88 -34.96 29.20
CA THR A 33 -17.18 -34.89 28.50
C THR A 33 -17.16 -33.80 27.42
N VAL A 34 -18.11 -33.84 26.48
CA VAL A 34 -18.25 -32.79 25.45
C VAL A 34 -18.55 -31.43 26.08
N GLN A 35 -19.33 -31.40 27.16
CA GLN A 35 -19.62 -30.17 27.90
C GLN A 35 -18.36 -29.61 28.57
N GLN A 36 -17.54 -30.45 29.21
CA GLN A 36 -16.28 -30.02 29.81
C GLN A 36 -15.32 -29.44 28.77
N ASP A 37 -15.23 -30.05 27.59
CA ASP A 37 -14.43 -29.51 26.48
C ASP A 37 -15.00 -28.19 25.93
N PHE A 38 -16.32 -28.02 25.90
CA PHE A 38 -16.98 -26.77 25.52
C PHE A 38 -16.70 -25.63 26.51
N ASP A 39 -16.82 -25.91 27.81
CA ASP A 39 -16.54 -24.93 28.86
C ASP A 39 -15.06 -24.54 28.86
N ALA A 40 -14.16 -25.50 28.65
CA ALA A 40 -12.74 -25.25 28.50
C ALA A 40 -12.40 -24.41 27.26
N ALA A 41 -13.01 -24.71 26.11
CA ALA A 41 -12.83 -23.92 24.88
C ALA A 41 -13.34 -22.48 25.05
N THR A 42 -14.49 -22.31 25.71
CA THR A 42 -15.05 -20.99 26.04
C THR A 42 -14.14 -20.20 26.98
N ALA A 43 -13.60 -20.85 28.02
CA ALA A 43 -12.66 -20.22 28.95
C ALA A 43 -11.34 -19.83 28.27
N LEU A 44 -10.89 -20.57 27.26
CA LEU A 44 -9.73 -20.22 26.44
C LEU A 44 -10.04 -19.06 25.48
N ASP A 45 -11.23 -19.00 24.89
CA ASP A 45 -11.61 -17.91 23.99
C ASP A 45 -11.69 -16.54 24.69
N ALA A 46 -12.03 -16.55 25.98
CA ALA A 46 -11.98 -15.37 26.85
C ALA A 46 -10.55 -14.87 27.12
N LYS A 47 -9.51 -15.68 26.84
CA LYS A 47 -8.10 -15.36 27.08
C LYS A 47 -7.42 -14.81 25.82
N PRO A 48 -6.23 -14.20 25.95
CA PRO A 48 -5.48 -13.68 24.80
C PRO A 48 -4.86 -14.78 23.91
N ASP A 49 -4.72 -16.02 24.40
CA ASP A 49 -4.12 -17.13 23.65
C ASP A 49 -5.08 -17.69 22.59
N ARG A 50 -5.02 -17.09 21.39
CA ARG A 50 -5.88 -17.44 20.26
C ARG A 50 -5.55 -18.80 19.65
N THR A 51 -4.28 -19.21 19.69
CA THR A 51 -3.85 -20.50 19.17
C THR A 51 -4.40 -21.65 20.01
N ALA A 52 -4.29 -21.54 21.34
CA ALA A 52 -4.87 -22.54 22.25
C ALA A 52 -6.41 -22.58 22.16
N SER A 53 -7.06 -21.41 22.06
CA SER A 53 -8.51 -21.33 21.84
C SER A 53 -8.92 -22.03 20.54
N LEU A 54 -8.20 -21.79 19.44
CA LEU A 54 -8.52 -22.43 18.16
C LEU A 54 -8.38 -23.95 18.24
N ALA A 55 -7.28 -24.45 18.79
CA ALA A 55 -7.06 -25.88 18.95
C ALA A 55 -8.17 -26.55 19.78
N ALA A 56 -8.66 -25.88 20.84
CA ALA A 56 -9.77 -26.36 21.64
C ALA A 56 -11.08 -26.44 20.84
N TRP A 57 -11.39 -25.41 20.04
CA TRP A 57 -12.57 -25.41 19.17
C TRP A 57 -12.50 -26.46 18.05
N GLU A 58 -11.33 -26.64 17.42
CA GLU A 58 -11.12 -27.68 16.40
C GLU A 58 -11.23 -29.09 16.99
N LYS A 59 -10.69 -29.33 18.20
CA LYS A 59 -10.90 -30.59 18.91
C LYS A 59 -12.39 -30.84 19.16
N LEU A 60 -13.10 -29.85 19.70
CA LEU A 60 -14.52 -29.98 19.99
C LEU A 60 -15.36 -30.18 18.73
N GLU A 61 -14.97 -29.53 17.63
CA GLU A 61 -15.58 -29.73 16.33
C GLU A 61 -15.57 -31.23 15.97
N THR A 62 -14.44 -31.92 16.04
CA THR A 62 -14.38 -33.37 15.73
C THR A 62 -15.28 -34.25 16.61
N ARG A 63 -15.58 -33.81 17.83
CA ARG A 63 -16.40 -34.55 18.81
C ARG A 63 -17.91 -34.32 18.68
N THR A 64 -18.34 -33.32 17.91
CA THR A 64 -19.77 -33.02 17.70
C THR A 64 -20.30 -33.70 16.43
N LYS A 65 -21.56 -34.15 16.43
CA LYS A 65 -22.18 -34.77 15.25
C LYS A 65 -22.29 -33.76 14.10
N ALA A 66 -21.82 -34.12 12.90
CA ALA A 66 -21.98 -33.28 11.70
C ALA A 66 -23.46 -32.97 11.43
N GLY A 67 -23.75 -31.73 11.02
CA GLY A 67 -25.12 -31.25 10.78
C GLY A 67 -25.97 -31.01 12.03
N SER A 68 -25.43 -31.19 13.25
CA SER A 68 -26.17 -30.93 14.49
C SER A 68 -26.12 -29.45 14.91
N ARG A 69 -27.10 -29.02 15.72
CA ARG A 69 -27.09 -27.72 16.40
C ARG A 69 -25.79 -27.46 17.17
N SER A 70 -25.30 -28.46 17.91
CA SER A 70 -24.04 -28.35 18.67
C SER A 70 -22.83 -28.11 17.76
N ARG A 71 -22.79 -28.74 16.57
CA ARG A 71 -21.78 -28.43 15.55
C ARG A 71 -21.90 -26.98 15.08
N GLY A 72 -23.12 -26.50 14.88
CA GLY A 72 -23.40 -25.10 14.54
C GLY A 72 -22.79 -24.11 15.51
N ILE A 73 -23.04 -24.30 16.82
CA ILE A 73 -22.51 -23.45 17.90
C ILE A 73 -20.97 -23.46 17.90
N VAL A 74 -20.35 -24.63 17.77
CA VAL A 74 -18.88 -24.75 17.73
C VAL A 74 -18.30 -23.95 16.55
N LEU A 75 -18.91 -24.07 15.37
CA LEU A 75 -18.43 -23.38 14.16
C LEU A 75 -18.52 -21.85 14.30
N VAL A 76 -19.65 -21.31 14.78
CA VAL A 76 -19.80 -19.85 14.97
C VAL A 76 -18.89 -19.30 16.06
N ARG A 77 -18.63 -20.06 17.14
CA ARG A 77 -17.70 -19.65 18.20
C ARG A 77 -16.23 -19.78 17.80
N LYS A 78 -15.90 -20.70 16.89
CA LYS A 78 -14.56 -20.81 16.28
C LYS A 78 -14.24 -19.65 15.35
N ALA A 79 -15.23 -19.11 14.64
CA ALA A 79 -15.03 -18.11 13.60
C ALA A 79 -14.30 -16.83 14.08
N PRO A 80 -14.64 -16.18 15.21
CA PRO A 80 -13.87 -15.04 15.74
C PRO A 80 -12.39 -15.36 16.00
N THR A 81 -12.07 -16.56 16.47
CA THR A 81 -10.69 -16.97 16.74
C THR A 81 -9.91 -17.17 15.46
N LEU A 82 -10.52 -17.77 14.43
CA LEU A 82 -9.93 -17.84 13.09
C LEU A 82 -9.65 -16.46 12.52
N PHE A 83 -10.63 -15.54 12.63
CA PHE A 83 -10.46 -14.17 12.16
C PHE A 83 -9.34 -13.44 12.91
N ALA A 84 -9.27 -13.60 14.24
CA ALA A 84 -8.19 -13.04 15.07
C ALA A 84 -6.79 -13.59 14.75
N LEU A 85 -6.69 -14.72 14.07
CA LEU A 85 -5.46 -15.35 13.60
C LEU A 85 -5.19 -15.06 12.12
N ASN A 86 -5.85 -14.05 11.54
CA ASN A 86 -5.76 -13.67 10.12
C ASN A 86 -6.18 -14.79 9.15
N ARG A 87 -7.05 -15.72 9.59
CA ARG A 87 -7.63 -16.81 8.76
C ARG A 87 -9.06 -16.45 8.35
N ALA A 88 -9.21 -15.34 7.62
CA ALA A 88 -10.52 -14.75 7.30
C ALA A 88 -11.43 -15.66 6.46
N ASP A 89 -10.91 -16.33 5.43
CA ASP A 89 -11.71 -17.25 4.59
C ASP A 89 -12.28 -18.42 5.39
N GLU A 90 -11.46 -19.00 6.26
CA GLU A 90 -11.89 -20.10 7.13
C GLU A 90 -12.87 -19.62 8.19
N SER A 91 -12.70 -18.39 8.70
CA SER A 91 -13.64 -17.74 9.59
C SER A 91 -15.01 -17.57 8.92
N VAL A 92 -15.06 -17.04 7.70
CA VAL A 92 -16.29 -16.88 6.91
C VAL A 92 -16.94 -18.23 6.63
N LYS A 93 -16.14 -19.23 6.21
CA LYS A 93 -16.64 -20.60 5.98
C LYS A 93 -17.25 -21.19 7.24
N ALA A 94 -16.58 -21.06 8.39
CA ALA A 94 -17.08 -21.54 9.68
C ALA A 94 -18.35 -20.79 10.11
N ALA A 95 -18.37 -19.46 10.02
CA ALA A 95 -19.54 -18.65 10.39
C ALA A 95 -20.77 -18.99 9.53
N ARG A 96 -20.63 -19.09 8.20
CA ARG A 96 -21.72 -19.47 7.28
C ARG A 96 -22.22 -20.90 7.53
N ALA A 97 -21.30 -21.85 7.66
CA ALA A 97 -21.66 -23.25 7.94
C ALA A 97 -22.32 -23.41 9.32
N GLY A 98 -21.87 -22.63 10.31
CA GLY A 98 -22.46 -22.59 11.64
C GLY A 98 -23.89 -22.03 11.60
N LEU A 99 -24.08 -20.85 10.99
CA LEU A 99 -25.39 -20.20 10.84
C LEU A 99 -26.42 -21.09 10.13
N ALA A 100 -26.01 -21.87 9.13
CA ALA A 100 -26.90 -22.82 8.44
C ALA A 100 -27.47 -23.91 9.36
N LEU A 101 -26.87 -24.13 10.54
CA LEU A 101 -27.29 -25.13 11.53
C LEU A 101 -27.99 -24.50 12.75
N LEU A 102 -28.14 -23.18 12.79
CA LEU A 102 -28.78 -22.45 13.90
C LEU A 102 -30.14 -21.90 13.44
N PRO A 103 -31.28 -22.46 13.91
CA PRO A 103 -32.61 -21.96 13.58
C PRO A 103 -32.76 -20.48 13.95
N ALA A 104 -33.43 -19.69 13.10
CA ALA A 104 -33.59 -18.24 13.32
C ALA A 104 -34.60 -17.91 14.43
N ASP A 105 -35.57 -18.78 14.64
CA ASP A 105 -36.68 -18.67 15.61
C ASP A 105 -36.29 -19.09 17.04
N ASP A 106 -35.15 -19.74 17.22
CA ASP A 106 -34.65 -20.13 18.54
C ASP A 106 -33.95 -18.94 19.23
N ALA A 107 -34.61 -18.35 20.22
CA ALA A 107 -34.09 -17.22 20.99
C ALA A 107 -32.81 -17.57 21.79
N SER A 108 -32.62 -18.83 22.19
CA SER A 108 -31.45 -19.25 22.97
C SER A 108 -30.13 -19.22 22.16
N LEU A 109 -30.23 -19.11 20.83
CA LEU A 109 -29.10 -19.06 19.90
C LEU A 109 -28.81 -17.64 19.37
N ALA A 110 -29.54 -16.64 19.85
CA ALA A 110 -29.47 -15.29 19.32
C ALA A 110 -28.08 -14.64 19.49
N GLU A 111 -27.38 -14.88 20.61
CA GLU A 111 -26.01 -14.41 20.81
C GLU A 111 -25.05 -15.03 19.79
N ASP A 112 -25.13 -16.34 19.59
CA ASP A 112 -24.30 -17.09 18.64
C ASP A 112 -24.52 -16.61 17.19
N ARG A 113 -25.78 -16.37 16.80
CA ARG A 113 -26.12 -15.77 15.50
C ARG A 113 -25.58 -14.35 15.37
N THR A 114 -25.81 -13.50 16.37
CA THR A 114 -25.33 -12.10 16.38
C THR A 114 -23.82 -12.04 16.19
N ARG A 115 -23.08 -12.86 16.93
CA ARG A 115 -21.63 -12.96 16.83
C ARG A 115 -21.17 -13.39 15.43
N ALA A 116 -21.81 -14.41 14.86
CA ALA A 116 -21.47 -14.88 13.51
C ALA A 116 -21.72 -13.78 12.46
N PHE A 117 -22.86 -13.10 12.52
CA PHE A 117 -23.19 -12.01 11.61
C PHE A 117 -22.26 -10.79 11.79
N LEU A 118 -21.85 -10.44 13.01
CA LEU A 118 -20.84 -9.41 13.26
C LEU A 118 -19.50 -9.76 12.62
N ILE A 119 -19.06 -11.03 12.71
CA ILE A 119 -17.82 -11.49 12.07
C ILE A 119 -17.94 -11.43 10.54
N LEU A 120 -19.04 -11.89 9.97
CA LEU A 120 -19.28 -11.79 8.53
C LEU A 120 -19.28 -10.32 8.06
N GLY A 121 -19.93 -9.44 8.82
CA GLY A 121 -19.94 -8.00 8.56
C GLY A 121 -18.55 -7.38 8.62
N GLN A 122 -17.77 -7.72 9.64
CA GLN A 122 -16.40 -7.22 9.82
C GLN A 122 -15.49 -7.69 8.68
N VAL A 123 -15.50 -8.98 8.33
CA VAL A 123 -14.70 -9.50 7.22
C VAL A 123 -15.10 -8.85 5.90
N ALA A 124 -16.40 -8.69 5.65
CA ALA A 124 -16.89 -8.01 4.45
C ALA A 124 -16.45 -6.53 4.40
N THR A 125 -16.46 -5.84 5.55
CA THR A 125 -15.94 -4.46 5.65
C THR A 125 -14.44 -4.41 5.37
N ASP A 126 -13.66 -5.30 5.97
CA ASP A 126 -12.19 -5.34 5.81
C ASP A 126 -11.75 -5.76 4.40
N THR A 127 -12.64 -6.45 3.66
CA THR A 127 -12.44 -6.82 2.24
C THR A 127 -13.11 -5.86 1.27
N LEU A 128 -13.66 -4.74 1.78
CA LEU A 128 -14.33 -3.69 1.01
C LEU A 128 -15.63 -4.13 0.30
N ASP A 129 -16.22 -5.27 0.69
CA ASP A 129 -17.58 -5.68 0.33
C ASP A 129 -18.60 -5.02 1.28
N TYR A 130 -18.79 -3.70 1.11
CA TYR A 130 -19.65 -2.93 2.00
C TYR A 130 -21.13 -3.31 1.86
N ALA A 131 -21.56 -3.75 0.68
CA ALA A 131 -22.93 -4.24 0.46
C ALA A 131 -23.19 -5.57 1.21
N GLY A 132 -22.25 -6.51 1.12
CA GLY A 132 -22.28 -7.73 1.92
C GLY A 132 -22.18 -7.44 3.42
N ALA A 133 -21.36 -6.46 3.82
CA ALA A 133 -21.24 -6.02 5.20
C ALA A 133 -22.57 -5.51 5.77
N VAL A 134 -23.25 -4.61 5.05
CA VAL A 134 -24.56 -4.08 5.47
C VAL A 134 -25.58 -5.21 5.64
N THR A 135 -25.63 -6.15 4.70
CA THR A 135 -26.54 -7.30 4.78
C THR A 135 -26.29 -8.12 6.05
N ALA A 136 -25.04 -8.45 6.35
CA ALA A 136 -24.69 -9.22 7.54
C ALA A 136 -24.96 -8.42 8.83
N LEU A 137 -24.63 -7.12 8.86
CA LEU A 137 -24.76 -6.29 10.06
C LEU A 137 -26.21 -5.95 10.40
N GLN A 138 -27.11 -5.88 9.41
CA GLN A 138 -28.55 -5.83 9.64
C GLN A 138 -29.07 -7.12 10.33
N GLN A 139 -28.57 -8.29 9.92
CA GLN A 139 -28.90 -9.56 10.59
C GLN A 139 -28.34 -9.63 12.02
N ALA A 140 -27.16 -9.04 12.26
CA ALA A 140 -26.61 -8.88 13.60
C ALA A 140 -27.49 -7.96 14.47
N GLU A 141 -27.92 -6.81 13.97
CA GLU A 141 -28.83 -5.90 14.70
C GLU A 141 -30.16 -6.60 15.02
N ALA A 142 -30.72 -7.36 14.09
CA ALA A 142 -31.98 -8.07 14.27
C ALA A 142 -31.88 -9.24 15.26
N SER A 143 -30.72 -9.91 15.33
CA SER A 143 -30.48 -11.03 16.24
C SER A 143 -30.03 -10.60 17.64
N ALA A 144 -29.63 -9.34 17.83
CA ALA A 144 -29.09 -8.86 19.09
C ALA A 144 -30.15 -8.79 20.20
N LEU A 145 -29.87 -9.43 21.34
CA LEU A 145 -30.77 -9.44 22.50
C LEU A 145 -30.52 -8.29 23.47
N THR A 146 -29.25 -7.95 23.71
CA THR A 146 -28.88 -6.92 24.67
C THR A 146 -28.78 -5.55 24.00
N THR A 147 -29.02 -4.48 24.76
CA THR A 147 -28.81 -3.11 24.27
C THR A 147 -27.36 -2.88 23.83
N GLY A 148 -26.40 -3.51 24.51
CA GLY A 148 -24.98 -3.43 24.15
C GLY A 148 -24.68 -4.06 22.79
N ASP A 149 -25.15 -5.28 22.55
CA ASP A 149 -24.97 -5.97 21.27
C ASP A 149 -25.67 -5.23 20.13
N LYS A 150 -26.86 -4.70 20.40
CA LYS A 150 -27.61 -3.92 19.43
C LYS A 150 -26.87 -2.64 19.06
N LEU A 151 -26.38 -1.89 20.04
CA LEU A 151 -25.55 -0.72 19.78
C LEU A 151 -24.24 -1.06 19.05
N GLY A 152 -23.60 -2.19 19.39
CA GLY A 152 -22.42 -2.67 18.68
C GLY A 152 -22.69 -2.98 17.21
N ALA A 153 -23.78 -3.68 16.91
CA ALA A 153 -24.21 -3.97 15.54
C ALA A 153 -24.57 -2.70 14.78
N MET A 154 -25.30 -1.76 15.41
CA MET A 154 -25.68 -0.49 14.78
C MET A 154 -24.47 0.41 14.51
N LEU A 155 -23.47 0.42 15.38
CA LEU A 155 -22.23 1.17 15.14
C LEU A 155 -21.51 0.63 13.90
N ALA A 156 -21.28 -0.68 13.85
CA ALA A 156 -20.64 -1.32 12.69
C ALA A 156 -21.47 -1.14 11.40
N LEU A 157 -22.79 -1.26 11.50
CA LEU A 157 -23.70 -1.04 10.39
C LEU A 157 -23.59 0.39 9.85
N ALA A 158 -23.59 1.39 10.73
CA ALA A 158 -23.42 2.79 10.34
C ALA A 158 -22.08 3.01 9.62
N THR A 159 -20.97 2.45 10.14
CA THR A 159 -19.64 2.54 9.51
C THR A 159 -19.66 2.06 8.05
N ALA A 160 -20.31 0.93 7.77
CA ALA A 160 -20.44 0.41 6.41
C ALA A 160 -21.41 1.28 5.57
N GLN A 161 -22.52 1.73 6.14
CA GLN A 161 -23.53 2.51 5.43
C GLN A 161 -23.04 3.90 4.99
N VAL A 162 -22.13 4.56 5.73
CA VAL A 162 -21.67 5.94 5.43
C VAL A 162 -21.30 6.14 3.96
N PHE A 163 -20.70 5.14 3.31
CA PHE A 163 -20.22 5.26 1.94
C PHE A 163 -21.22 4.73 0.91
N ILE A 164 -22.00 3.68 1.21
CA ILE A 164 -22.90 3.08 0.22
C ILE A 164 -24.36 3.53 0.34
N ASP A 165 -24.78 4.01 1.51
CA ASP A 165 -26.11 4.56 1.78
C ASP A 165 -26.06 5.53 2.98
N PRO A 166 -25.65 6.80 2.77
CA PRO A 166 -25.55 7.80 3.84
C PRO A 166 -26.89 8.07 4.54
N THR A 167 -28.01 7.91 3.83
CA THR A 167 -29.35 8.11 4.41
C THR A 167 -29.67 6.98 5.40
N ALA A 168 -29.38 5.73 5.05
CA ALA A 168 -29.52 4.62 5.98
C ALA A 168 -28.56 4.74 7.17
N ALA A 169 -27.33 5.23 6.95
CA ALA A 169 -26.38 5.52 8.04
C ALA A 169 -26.97 6.53 9.04
N ALA A 170 -27.55 7.63 8.54
CA ALA A 170 -28.20 8.63 9.37
C ALA A 170 -29.36 8.05 10.18
N ALA A 171 -30.20 7.21 9.56
CA ALA A 171 -31.31 6.52 10.22
C ALA A 171 -30.82 5.56 11.31
N THR A 172 -29.78 4.77 11.03
CA THR A 172 -29.16 3.86 12.01
C THR A 172 -28.61 4.64 13.21
N LEU A 173 -27.91 5.75 12.97
CA LEU A 173 -27.38 6.61 14.05
C LEU A 173 -28.51 7.23 14.87
N ALA A 174 -29.60 7.70 14.26
CA ALA A 174 -30.76 8.23 14.99
C ALA A 174 -31.46 7.17 15.85
N ARG A 175 -31.59 5.92 15.35
CA ARG A 175 -32.08 4.80 16.17
C ARG A 175 -31.12 4.53 17.34
N SER A 176 -29.81 4.63 17.11
CA SER A 176 -28.81 4.43 18.17
C SER A 176 -28.94 5.48 19.26
N ASP A 177 -29.19 6.75 18.91
CA ASP A 177 -29.41 7.84 19.86
C ASP A 177 -30.57 7.57 20.82
N THR A 178 -31.64 6.96 20.32
CA THR A 178 -32.80 6.58 21.15
C THR A 178 -32.43 5.52 22.20
N LEU A 179 -31.53 4.59 21.87
CA LEU A 179 -31.05 3.56 22.81
C LEU A 179 -30.00 4.11 23.77
N ILE A 180 -29.11 4.99 23.28
CA ILE A 180 -28.09 5.67 24.07
C ILE A 180 -28.75 6.57 25.12
N ALA A 181 -29.81 7.32 24.77
CA ALA A 181 -30.53 8.15 25.73
C ALA A 181 -31.11 7.34 26.92
N LYS A 182 -31.34 6.04 26.72
CA LYS A 182 -31.87 5.12 27.75
C LYS A 182 -30.78 4.34 28.47
N SER A 183 -29.51 4.51 28.10
CA SER A 183 -28.39 3.69 28.56
C SER A 183 -27.18 4.56 28.93
N LYS A 184 -26.52 4.27 30.06
CA LYS A 184 -25.26 4.95 30.39
C LYS A 184 -24.12 4.30 29.59
N LEU A 185 -23.65 4.96 28.54
CA LEU A 185 -22.46 4.54 27.81
C LEU A 185 -21.18 5.01 28.49
N GLU A 186 -20.13 4.21 28.39
CA GLU A 186 -18.77 4.69 28.63
C GLU A 186 -18.41 5.76 27.59
N ASN A 187 -17.64 6.77 28.01
CA ASN A 187 -17.25 7.88 27.13
C ASN A 187 -16.50 7.40 25.88
N SER A 188 -15.67 6.37 26.01
CA SER A 188 -14.93 5.76 24.89
C SER A 188 -15.87 5.17 23.82
N VAL A 189 -17.00 4.59 24.23
CA VAL A 189 -18.02 4.05 23.34
C VAL A 189 -18.84 5.19 22.73
N ALA A 190 -19.25 6.17 23.52
CA ALA A 190 -19.95 7.36 23.04
C ALA A 190 -19.10 8.13 22.00
N ALA A 191 -17.78 8.19 22.19
CA ALA A 191 -16.85 8.82 21.27
C ALA A 191 -16.84 8.12 19.90
N ARG A 192 -16.97 6.79 19.84
CA ARG A 192 -17.07 6.05 18.56
C ARG A 192 -18.30 6.47 17.76
N PHE A 193 -19.46 6.56 18.39
CA PHE A 193 -20.65 7.09 17.73
C PHE A 193 -20.48 8.55 17.28
N ALA A 194 -19.80 9.39 18.08
CA ALA A 194 -19.50 10.77 17.69
C ALA A 194 -18.55 10.83 16.48
N ARG A 195 -17.60 9.90 16.37
CA ARG A 195 -16.75 9.75 15.18
C ARG A 195 -17.56 9.31 13.95
N GLU A 196 -18.44 8.32 14.06
CA GLU A 196 -19.27 7.91 12.92
C GLU A 196 -20.19 9.04 12.42
N ARG A 197 -20.74 9.86 13.34
CA ARG A 197 -21.45 11.09 12.95
C ARG A 197 -20.54 12.07 12.22
N THR A 198 -19.29 12.20 12.64
CA THR A 198 -18.30 13.03 11.94
C THR A 198 -18.09 12.52 10.52
N LEU A 199 -17.83 11.23 10.33
CA LEU A 199 -17.58 10.64 9.01
C LEU A 199 -18.81 10.78 8.10
N LEU A 200 -20.02 10.50 8.60
CA LEU A 200 -21.26 10.73 7.85
C LEU A 200 -21.35 12.18 7.36
N LYS A 201 -21.11 13.15 8.25
CA LYS A 201 -21.23 14.58 7.93
C LYS A 201 -20.14 15.07 6.98
N LEU A 202 -18.91 14.58 7.13
CA LEU A 202 -17.82 14.84 6.18
C LEU A 202 -18.21 14.39 4.76
N ASN A 203 -18.78 13.18 4.65
CA ASN A 203 -19.10 12.57 3.36
C ASN A 203 -20.49 12.96 2.81
N THR A 204 -21.26 13.77 3.54
CA THR A 204 -22.53 14.39 3.08
C THR A 204 -22.41 15.90 2.91
N GLY A 205 -21.23 16.48 3.13
CA GLY A 205 -20.94 17.90 2.93
C GLY A 205 -21.31 18.82 4.11
N ASP A 206 -21.83 18.29 5.22
CA ASP A 206 -22.10 19.06 6.45
C ASP A 206 -20.79 19.29 7.24
N ILE A 207 -19.91 20.14 6.72
CA ILE A 207 -18.58 20.39 7.32
C ILE A 207 -18.69 21.01 8.72
N ALA A 208 -19.68 21.89 8.93
CA ALA A 208 -19.89 22.53 10.23
C ALA A 208 -20.34 21.50 11.29
N GLY A 209 -21.29 20.64 10.94
CA GLY A 209 -21.73 19.57 11.83
C GLY A 209 -20.67 18.50 12.03
N ALA A 210 -19.85 18.20 11.01
CA ALA A 210 -18.72 17.28 11.12
C ALA A 210 -17.72 17.79 12.18
N ARG A 211 -17.36 19.08 12.12
CA ARG A 211 -16.51 19.73 13.11
C ARG A 211 -17.10 19.62 14.52
N ALA A 212 -18.40 19.89 14.68
CA ALA A 212 -19.05 19.80 15.99
C ALA A 212 -18.98 18.38 16.57
N SER A 213 -19.28 17.36 15.76
CA SER A 213 -19.22 15.95 16.19
C SER A 213 -17.79 15.47 16.45
N ALA A 214 -16.79 15.95 15.70
CA ALA A 214 -15.39 15.65 15.93
C ALA A 214 -14.90 16.20 17.27
N LEU A 215 -15.23 17.46 17.57
CA LEU A 215 -14.89 18.09 18.85
C LEU A 215 -15.59 17.38 20.03
N GLN A 216 -16.83 16.92 19.83
CA GLN A 216 -17.52 16.12 20.82
C GLN A 216 -16.79 14.79 21.08
N ALA A 217 -16.34 14.09 20.04
CA ALA A 217 -15.57 12.86 20.19
C ALA A 217 -14.29 13.10 21.00
N ILE A 218 -13.53 14.16 20.67
CA ILE A 218 -12.31 14.53 21.40
C ILE A 218 -12.60 14.86 22.86
N ARG A 219 -13.68 15.61 23.14
CA ARG A 219 -14.09 15.91 24.52
C ARG A 219 -14.40 14.64 25.31
N LEU A 220 -15.11 13.68 24.71
CA LEU A 220 -15.42 12.40 25.34
C LEU A 220 -14.15 11.57 25.64
N LEU A 221 -13.12 11.72 24.81
CA LEU A 221 -11.81 11.08 25.00
C LEU A 221 -10.89 11.83 25.98
N GLY A 222 -11.34 12.92 26.59
CA GLY A 222 -10.56 13.67 27.59
C GLY A 222 -9.82 14.90 27.05
N GLY A 223 -10.03 15.28 25.79
CA GLY A 223 -9.51 16.51 25.21
C GLY A 223 -8.14 16.35 24.52
N LEU A 224 -7.40 17.47 24.41
CA LEU A 224 -6.07 17.52 23.80
C LEU A 224 -4.93 17.35 24.81
N GLU A 225 -5.20 17.57 26.10
CA GLU A 225 -4.19 17.64 27.17
C GLU A 225 -4.04 16.31 27.92
N THR A 226 -4.26 15.19 27.23
CA THR A 226 -4.13 13.86 27.83
C THR A 226 -2.66 13.45 27.93
N ASP A 227 -2.23 12.91 29.08
CA ASP A 227 -0.86 12.42 29.29
C ASP A 227 -0.49 11.21 28.40
N LYS A 228 -1.52 10.55 27.85
CA LYS A 228 -1.37 9.41 26.92
C LYS A 228 -2.27 9.65 25.72
N VAL A 229 -1.72 9.39 24.53
CA VAL A 229 -2.44 9.40 23.27
C VAL A 229 -2.53 7.97 22.79
N ASP A 230 -3.76 7.45 22.71
CA ASP A 230 -4.02 6.17 22.07
C ASP A 230 -4.45 6.35 20.60
N ILE A 231 -4.74 5.23 19.95
CA ILE A 231 -5.13 5.20 18.54
C ILE A 231 -6.47 5.90 18.29
N MET A 232 -7.42 5.82 19.22
CA MET A 232 -8.73 6.47 19.11
C MET A 232 -8.59 7.98 19.28
N ASP A 233 -7.72 8.44 20.17
CA ASP A 233 -7.37 9.86 20.29
C ASP A 233 -6.82 10.40 18.99
N ALA A 234 -5.81 9.71 18.43
CA ALA A 234 -5.19 10.10 17.17
C ALA A 234 -6.23 10.17 16.03
N SER A 235 -7.08 9.15 15.92
CA SER A 235 -8.11 9.10 14.87
C SER A 235 -9.14 10.22 15.01
N ALA A 236 -9.65 10.48 16.22
CA ALA A 236 -10.62 11.56 16.46
C ALA A 236 -10.03 12.96 16.18
N ARG A 237 -8.76 13.17 16.57
CA ARG A 237 -8.02 14.41 16.30
C ARG A 237 -7.74 14.57 14.81
N SER A 238 -7.42 13.50 14.08
CA SER A 238 -7.31 13.53 12.63
C SER A 238 -8.65 13.80 11.93
N ASP A 239 -9.78 13.27 12.43
CA ASP A 239 -11.11 13.57 11.90
C ASP A 239 -11.44 15.07 12.05
N ALA A 240 -11.12 15.64 13.22
CA ALA A 240 -11.24 17.08 13.47
C ALA A 240 -10.35 17.88 12.51
N ALA A 241 -9.10 17.48 12.32
CA ALA A 241 -8.17 18.17 11.42
C ALA A 241 -8.71 18.24 9.98
N ILE A 242 -9.28 17.15 9.47
CA ILE A 242 -9.93 17.12 8.14
C ILE A 242 -11.14 18.07 8.11
N ALA A 243 -12.01 18.03 9.11
CA ALA A 243 -13.19 18.92 9.18
C ALA A 243 -12.81 20.41 9.27
N PHE A 244 -11.75 20.76 10.00
CA PHE A 244 -11.23 22.13 10.05
C PHE A 244 -10.65 22.55 8.71
N LEU A 245 -9.89 21.68 8.06
CA LEU A 245 -9.24 21.96 6.78
C LEU A 245 -10.26 22.18 5.66
N LEU A 246 -11.25 21.27 5.52
CA LEU A 246 -12.33 21.41 4.55
C LEU A 246 -13.21 22.64 4.82
N GLY A 247 -13.29 23.07 6.09
CA GLY A 247 -13.98 24.29 6.48
C GLY A 247 -13.11 25.55 6.47
N GLY A 248 -11.96 25.52 5.79
CA GLY A 248 -11.09 26.68 5.56
C GLY A 248 -10.23 27.14 6.75
N ASN A 249 -10.20 26.38 7.85
CA ASN A 249 -9.43 26.72 9.05
C ASN A 249 -8.15 25.88 9.15
N ALA A 250 -7.15 26.25 8.34
CA ALA A 250 -5.90 25.51 8.22
C ALA A 250 -5.04 25.52 9.51
N GLU A 251 -5.14 26.56 10.33
CA GLU A 251 -4.37 26.67 11.57
C GLU A 251 -4.89 25.68 12.63
N GLU A 252 -6.20 25.63 12.86
CA GLU A 252 -6.78 24.63 13.76
C GLU A 252 -6.58 23.21 13.22
N ALA A 253 -6.66 23.01 11.89
CA ALA A 253 -6.34 21.71 11.29
C ALA A 253 -4.92 21.23 11.64
N ARG A 254 -3.92 22.13 11.51
CA ARG A 254 -2.54 21.83 11.92
C ARG A 254 -2.43 21.59 13.42
N ARG A 255 -3.12 22.39 14.25
CA ARG A 255 -3.16 22.16 15.70
C ARG A 255 -3.63 20.74 16.01
N TYR A 256 -4.82 20.34 15.57
CA TYR A 256 -5.35 19.00 15.85
C TYR A 256 -4.46 17.89 15.29
N MET A 257 -3.91 18.06 14.08
CA MET A 257 -2.97 17.10 13.49
C MET A 257 -1.70 16.94 14.34
N ALA A 258 -1.16 18.02 14.93
CA ALA A 258 0.06 17.96 15.75
C ALA A 258 -0.12 17.10 17.01
N TYR A 259 -1.34 17.05 17.56
CA TYR A 259 -1.69 16.21 18.71
C TYR A 259 -1.99 14.74 18.35
N THR A 260 -1.84 14.34 17.09
CA THR A 260 -1.93 12.93 16.68
C THR A 260 -0.58 12.21 16.71
N GLY A 261 0.53 12.97 16.70
CA GLY A 261 1.88 12.45 16.47
C GLY A 261 2.18 12.13 14.99
N ALA A 262 1.22 12.26 14.08
CA ALA A 262 1.47 12.08 12.65
C ALA A 262 2.56 13.05 12.15
N GLY A 263 3.52 12.52 11.38
CA GLY A 263 4.66 13.30 10.92
C GLY A 263 5.67 13.68 12.01
N ARG A 264 5.64 13.08 13.20
CA ARG A 264 6.57 13.35 14.32
C ARG A 264 7.16 12.06 14.91
N MET A 265 7.81 11.25 14.08
CA MET A 265 8.47 10.05 14.57
C MET A 265 9.72 10.39 15.38
N VAL A 266 9.80 9.90 16.63
CA VAL A 266 10.92 10.17 17.55
C VAL A 266 12.26 9.67 16.97
N LYS A 267 12.22 8.57 16.21
CA LYS A 267 13.36 7.99 15.51
C LYS A 267 12.96 7.61 14.08
N GLY A 268 13.71 8.11 13.09
CA GLY A 268 13.48 7.85 11.67
C GLY A 268 12.34 8.67 11.07
N SER A 269 12.03 8.41 9.80
CA SER A 269 10.90 8.99 9.07
C SER A 269 9.87 7.92 8.73
N PHE A 270 8.60 8.32 8.61
CA PHE A 270 7.57 7.45 8.02
C PHE A 270 7.82 7.38 6.51
N ASP A 271 8.56 6.36 6.09
CA ASP A 271 8.91 6.18 4.70
C ASP A 271 7.74 5.60 3.90
N PRO A 272 7.55 6.08 2.65
CA PRO A 272 6.58 5.49 1.72
C PRO A 272 6.82 3.99 1.52
N ALA A 273 5.76 3.28 1.12
CA ALA A 273 5.86 1.87 0.77
C ALA A 273 6.81 1.65 -0.43
N ALA A 274 7.33 0.42 -0.54
CA ALA A 274 8.09 -0.01 -1.70
C ALA A 274 7.18 -0.14 -2.93
N GLU A 275 5.92 -0.53 -2.72
CA GLU A 275 4.86 -0.54 -3.71
C GLU A 275 3.70 0.36 -3.24
N MET A 276 3.55 1.53 -3.87
CA MET A 276 2.60 2.57 -3.43
C MET A 276 2.01 3.31 -4.63
N ARG A 277 1.23 2.61 -5.45
CA ARG A 277 0.54 3.18 -6.62
C ARG A 277 -0.81 3.79 -6.24
N SER A 278 -1.09 4.98 -6.77
CA SER A 278 -2.46 5.50 -6.85
C SER A 278 -3.26 4.69 -7.87
N PRO A 279 -4.60 4.55 -7.72
CA PRO A 279 -5.43 3.98 -8.78
C PRO A 279 -5.41 4.89 -10.01
N ASP A 280 -5.64 4.32 -11.19
CA ASP A 280 -5.78 5.12 -12.41
C ASP A 280 -7.11 5.88 -12.43
N CYS A 281 -7.13 7.05 -13.07
CA CYS A 281 -8.38 7.77 -13.31
C CYS A 281 -9.23 7.03 -14.34
N GLY A 282 -10.55 7.09 -14.20
CA GLY A 282 -11.51 6.29 -14.95
C GLY A 282 -11.90 5.01 -14.20
N GLY A 283 -11.93 3.89 -14.94
CA GLY A 283 -12.36 2.59 -14.42
C GLY A 283 -13.85 2.54 -14.05
N ASP A 284 -14.26 1.45 -13.39
CA ASP A 284 -15.66 1.18 -13.03
C ASP A 284 -16.25 2.22 -12.08
N ALA A 285 -15.42 2.80 -11.21
CA ALA A 285 -15.82 3.86 -10.29
C ALA A 285 -15.83 5.26 -10.94
N GLY A 286 -15.37 5.40 -12.19
CA GLY A 286 -15.35 6.67 -12.92
C GLY A 286 -14.49 7.75 -12.27
N LEU A 287 -13.35 7.38 -11.66
CA LEU A 287 -12.48 8.28 -10.91
C LEU A 287 -12.04 9.47 -11.75
N LYS A 288 -12.30 10.68 -11.27
CA LYS A 288 -11.92 11.92 -11.94
C LYS A 288 -10.59 12.46 -11.38
N PRO A 289 -9.77 13.16 -12.17
CA PRO A 289 -8.49 13.70 -11.70
C PRO A 289 -8.57 14.62 -10.47
N GLN A 290 -9.70 15.30 -10.28
CA GLN A 290 -10.00 16.16 -9.13
C GLN A 290 -10.54 15.41 -7.91
N ASP A 291 -10.96 14.15 -8.07
CA ASP A 291 -11.46 13.36 -6.95
C ASP A 291 -10.35 13.15 -5.95
N VAL A 292 -10.65 13.47 -4.69
CA VAL A 292 -9.75 13.33 -3.56
C VAL A 292 -10.39 12.44 -2.52
N ALA A 293 -9.58 11.57 -1.93
CA ALA A 293 -9.96 10.78 -0.78
C ALA A 293 -8.90 10.86 0.31
N VAL A 294 -9.32 10.60 1.54
CA VAL A 294 -8.42 10.25 2.64
C VAL A 294 -8.74 8.82 3.04
N VAL A 295 -7.74 7.95 2.97
CA VAL A 295 -7.84 6.55 3.38
C VAL A 295 -7.00 6.35 4.63
N GLU A 296 -7.59 5.70 5.62
CA GLU A 296 -6.94 5.25 6.84
C GLU A 296 -6.59 3.76 6.71
N PHE A 297 -5.39 3.36 7.10
CA PHE A 297 -4.96 1.97 6.98
C PHE A 297 -3.97 1.55 8.06
N ASN A 298 -3.79 0.24 8.16
CA ASN A 298 -2.88 -0.42 9.09
C ASN A 298 -1.84 -1.24 8.33
N ILE A 299 -0.59 -1.17 8.77
CA ILE A 299 0.53 -1.93 8.21
C ILE A 299 0.80 -3.14 9.10
N ALA A 300 0.52 -4.33 8.57
CA ALA A 300 0.81 -5.60 9.22
C ALA A 300 2.33 -5.82 9.33
N SER A 301 2.76 -6.72 10.23
CA SER A 301 4.18 -6.99 10.47
C SER A 301 4.95 -7.54 9.27
N ASP A 302 4.25 -8.16 8.32
CA ASP A 302 4.81 -8.67 7.07
C ASP A 302 4.87 -7.60 5.95
N GLY A 303 4.38 -6.39 6.20
CA GLY A 303 4.34 -5.30 5.23
C GLY A 303 3.13 -5.24 4.34
N THR A 304 2.13 -6.11 4.56
CA THR A 304 0.81 -6.02 3.93
C THR A 304 -0.09 -5.01 4.62
N ILE A 305 -1.21 -4.67 3.98
CA ILE A 305 -2.28 -3.87 4.58
C ILE A 305 -3.40 -4.78 5.10
N ASP A 306 -3.53 -4.91 6.43
CA ASP A 306 -4.59 -5.72 7.02
C ASP A 306 -5.96 -5.02 6.99
N GLN A 307 -5.97 -3.69 7.06
CA GLN A 307 -7.17 -2.86 7.06
C GLN A 307 -6.96 -1.59 6.24
N ALA A 308 -7.93 -1.25 5.40
CA ALA A 308 -7.99 0.02 4.68
C ALA A 308 -9.44 0.51 4.72
N VAL A 309 -9.67 1.71 5.25
CA VAL A 309 -10.99 2.28 5.47
C VAL A 309 -11.03 3.69 4.89
N PRO A 310 -12.01 4.04 4.06
CA PRO A 310 -12.19 5.42 3.65
C PRO A 310 -12.61 6.29 4.84
N ILE A 311 -12.06 7.50 4.92
CA ILE A 311 -12.43 8.51 5.93
C ILE A 311 -13.22 9.65 5.30
N TYR A 312 -12.79 10.08 4.12
CA TYR A 312 -13.39 11.16 3.35
C TYR A 312 -13.22 10.89 1.86
N ALA A 313 -14.22 11.19 1.04
CA ALA A 313 -14.08 11.27 -0.40
C ALA A 313 -15.02 12.34 -0.99
N ALA A 314 -14.48 13.21 -1.86
CA ALA A 314 -15.28 14.24 -2.53
C ALA A 314 -16.25 13.66 -3.58
N GLY A 315 -15.93 12.48 -4.14
CA GLY A 315 -16.69 11.82 -5.21
C GLY A 315 -17.75 10.82 -4.75
N GLY A 316 -18.10 10.80 -3.45
CA GLY A 316 -19.03 9.82 -2.88
C GLY A 316 -18.38 8.45 -2.60
N GLY A 317 -19.18 7.48 -2.16
CA GLY A 317 -18.62 6.25 -1.59
C GLY A 317 -18.05 5.25 -2.58
N GLN A 318 -18.52 5.18 -3.83
CA GLN A 318 -17.87 4.34 -4.85
C GLN A 318 -16.43 4.79 -5.09
N VAL A 319 -16.22 6.10 -5.20
CA VAL A 319 -14.88 6.72 -5.28
C VAL A 319 -14.06 6.39 -4.03
N ALA A 320 -14.66 6.51 -2.84
CA ALA A 320 -14.00 6.21 -1.57
C ALA A 320 -13.49 4.74 -1.51
N LEU A 321 -14.31 3.79 -1.94
CA LEU A 321 -13.98 2.37 -1.94
C LEU A 321 -12.91 2.01 -2.98
N GLU A 322 -12.87 2.67 -4.13
CA GLU A 322 -11.82 2.45 -5.13
C GLU A 322 -10.45 2.88 -4.60
N PHE A 323 -10.38 4.04 -3.95
CA PHE A 323 -9.14 4.48 -3.30
C PHE A 323 -8.71 3.51 -2.19
N ALA A 324 -9.63 3.03 -1.35
CA ALA A 324 -9.32 2.04 -0.32
C ALA A 324 -8.82 0.71 -0.93
N ARG A 325 -9.34 0.30 -2.09
CA ARG A 325 -8.90 -0.91 -2.79
C ARG A 325 -7.46 -0.76 -3.32
N ALA A 326 -7.11 0.42 -3.83
CA ALA A 326 -5.73 0.70 -4.21
C ALA A 326 -4.77 0.62 -3.01
N VAL A 327 -5.16 1.15 -1.85
CA VAL A 327 -4.36 1.07 -0.62
C VAL A 327 -4.14 -0.37 -0.18
N LYS A 328 -5.13 -1.24 -0.32
CA LYS A 328 -4.96 -2.68 0.00
C LYS A 328 -3.81 -3.31 -0.77
N GLY A 329 -3.50 -2.85 -1.99
CA GLY A 329 -2.40 -3.35 -2.82
C GLY A 329 -1.01 -2.85 -2.42
N TRP A 330 -0.90 -1.89 -1.49
CA TRP A 330 0.40 -1.34 -1.08
C TRP A 330 1.24 -2.35 -0.30
N SER A 331 2.56 -2.21 -0.37
CA SER A 331 3.48 -3.16 0.28
C SER A 331 4.76 -2.50 0.78
N TRP A 332 5.12 -2.85 2.01
CA TRP A 332 6.39 -2.50 2.64
C TRP A 332 7.30 -3.74 2.75
N PRO A 333 8.63 -3.57 2.72
CA PRO A 333 9.54 -4.61 3.16
C PRO A 333 9.36 -4.86 4.66
N ALA A 334 9.26 -6.12 5.08
CA ALA A 334 8.99 -6.49 6.47
C ALA A 334 10.05 -5.93 7.44
N GLU A 335 11.31 -5.88 7.03
CA GLU A 335 12.43 -5.34 7.82
C GLU A 335 12.23 -3.84 8.08
N LYS A 336 11.68 -3.09 7.11
CA LYS A 336 11.36 -1.67 7.29
C LYS A 336 10.21 -1.48 8.25
N VAL A 337 9.19 -2.33 8.20
CA VAL A 337 8.05 -2.28 9.12
C VAL A 337 8.48 -2.51 10.56
N GLN A 338 9.40 -3.44 10.80
CA GLN A 338 9.92 -3.72 12.15
C GLN A 338 10.62 -2.51 12.78
N ALA A 339 11.15 -1.59 11.97
CA ALA A 339 11.74 -0.34 12.45
C ALA A 339 10.70 0.74 12.80
N ILE A 340 9.43 0.56 12.40
CA ILE A 340 8.34 1.49 12.68
C ILE A 340 7.65 1.08 13.99
N PRO A 341 7.64 1.95 15.03
CA PRO A 341 6.92 1.64 16.26
C PRO A 341 5.45 1.33 16.00
N ALA A 342 4.89 0.36 16.74
CA ALA A 342 3.55 -0.16 16.48
C ALA A 342 2.48 0.93 16.36
N PHE A 343 2.51 1.95 17.23
CA PHE A 343 1.57 3.08 17.19
C PHE A 343 1.51 3.75 15.80
N TYR A 344 2.65 3.95 15.13
CA TYR A 344 2.72 4.60 13.81
C TYR A 344 2.39 3.67 12.63
N ARG A 345 2.12 2.39 12.90
CA ARG A 345 1.68 1.42 11.88
C ARG A 345 0.17 1.33 11.78
N TYR A 346 -0.57 1.83 12.77
CA TYR A 346 -2.03 1.77 12.81
C TYR A 346 -2.65 3.13 12.53
N HIS A 347 -3.79 3.12 11.85
CA HIS A 347 -4.57 4.31 11.50
C HIS A 347 -3.74 5.39 10.78
N VAL A 348 -2.81 4.93 9.92
CA VAL A 348 -2.05 5.82 9.04
C VAL A 348 -3.02 6.40 8.01
N ARG A 349 -3.00 7.72 7.82
CA ARG A 349 -3.86 8.40 6.85
C ARG A 349 -3.06 9.01 5.72
N VAL A 350 -3.49 8.76 4.49
CA VAL A 350 -2.91 9.36 3.29
C VAL A 350 -4.03 10.03 2.48
N GLU A 351 -3.77 11.25 2.04
CA GLU A 351 -4.58 11.91 1.01
C GLU A 351 -4.22 11.32 -0.34
N MET A 352 -5.23 11.00 -1.15
CA MET A 352 -5.08 10.32 -2.44
C MET A 352 -5.87 10.99 -3.55
N ARG A 353 -5.31 10.98 -4.75
CA ARG A 353 -5.97 11.24 -6.04
C ARG A 353 -5.58 10.16 -7.03
N CYS A 354 -6.44 9.94 -8.03
CA CYS A 354 -6.17 8.97 -9.09
C CYS A 354 -5.04 9.45 -10.00
N SER A 355 -4.31 8.55 -10.64
CA SER A 355 -3.24 8.84 -11.59
C SER A 355 -3.78 9.00 -13.00
N THR A 356 -3.29 9.99 -13.75
CA THR A 356 -3.51 10.10 -15.21
C THR A 356 -2.27 9.63 -15.97
N ALA A 357 -1.34 8.94 -15.29
CA ALA A 357 -0.17 8.39 -15.94
C ALA A 357 -0.56 7.22 -16.81
N PHE A 358 -0.19 7.32 -18.08
CA PHE A 358 -0.12 6.17 -18.96
C PHE A 358 1.20 5.42 -18.69
N GLN A 359 1.13 4.09 -18.71
CA GLN A 359 2.32 3.26 -18.56
C GLN A 359 3.28 3.50 -19.73
N ARG A 360 4.56 3.72 -19.40
CA ARG A 360 5.62 3.89 -20.39
C ARG A 360 6.60 2.75 -20.27
N PRO A 361 6.74 1.92 -21.31
CA PRO A 361 7.74 0.88 -21.31
C PRO A 361 9.13 1.48 -21.09
N SER A 362 9.81 1.08 -20.03
CA SER A 362 11.21 1.42 -19.81
C SER A 362 12.13 0.58 -20.74
N ILE A 363 13.40 0.96 -20.87
CA ILE A 363 14.39 0.10 -21.55
C ILE A 363 14.47 -1.25 -20.83
N GLY A 364 14.34 -1.27 -19.50
CA GLY A 364 14.28 -2.48 -18.70
C GLY A 364 13.10 -3.39 -19.08
N ASP A 365 11.91 -2.82 -19.28
CA ASP A 365 10.70 -3.57 -19.67
C ASP A 365 10.91 -4.27 -21.04
N GLY A 366 11.66 -3.63 -21.94
CA GLY A 366 12.08 -4.24 -23.21
C GLY A 366 13.04 -5.42 -23.02
N LEU A 367 14.01 -5.30 -22.11
CA LEU A 367 14.94 -6.41 -21.78
C LEU A 367 14.21 -7.58 -21.13
N ASP A 368 13.27 -7.29 -20.24
CA ASP A 368 12.40 -8.26 -19.58
C ASP A 368 11.55 -9.02 -20.61
N GLY A 369 10.96 -8.33 -21.58
CA GLY A 369 10.23 -8.97 -22.68
C GLY A 369 11.11 -9.92 -23.50
N VAL A 370 12.38 -9.59 -23.72
CA VAL A 370 13.34 -10.47 -24.41
C VAL A 370 13.66 -11.71 -23.58
N LEU A 371 13.85 -11.56 -22.26
CA LEU A 371 14.04 -12.69 -21.34
C LEU A 371 12.82 -13.62 -21.36
N GLU A 372 11.61 -13.08 -21.21
CA GLU A 372 10.37 -13.86 -21.21
C GLU A 372 10.17 -14.59 -22.53
N GLN A 373 10.41 -13.91 -23.67
CA GLN A 373 10.33 -14.53 -24.99
C GLN A 373 11.35 -15.67 -25.15
N TRP A 374 12.59 -15.48 -24.69
CA TRP A 374 13.60 -16.53 -24.74
C TRP A 374 13.25 -17.72 -23.84
N LEU A 375 12.80 -17.49 -22.61
CA LEU A 375 12.32 -18.56 -21.71
C LEU A 375 11.16 -19.32 -22.35
N SER A 376 10.19 -18.61 -22.94
CA SER A 376 9.05 -19.20 -23.65
C SER A 376 9.51 -20.07 -24.82
N SER A 377 10.49 -19.63 -25.60
CA SER A 377 11.09 -20.43 -26.70
C SER A 377 11.75 -21.73 -26.22
N LYS A 378 12.13 -21.80 -24.93
CA LYS A 378 12.68 -22.98 -24.26
C LYS A 378 11.62 -23.78 -23.48
N GLY A 379 10.34 -23.46 -23.65
CA GLY A 379 9.23 -24.14 -22.98
C GLY A 379 9.04 -23.78 -21.51
N VAL A 380 9.64 -22.68 -21.04
CA VAL A 380 9.47 -22.18 -19.68
C VAL A 380 8.64 -20.91 -19.70
N THR A 381 7.54 -20.91 -18.95
CA THR A 381 6.69 -19.73 -18.78
C THR A 381 7.03 -19.06 -17.46
N VAL A 382 7.17 -17.74 -17.47
CA VAL A 382 7.26 -16.94 -16.24
C VAL A 382 5.85 -16.80 -15.68
N ALA A 383 5.65 -17.15 -14.41
CA ALA A 383 4.37 -16.92 -13.75
C ALA A 383 4.00 -15.43 -13.83
N PRO A 384 2.72 -15.05 -14.04
CA PRO A 384 2.33 -13.64 -14.06
C PRO A 384 2.64 -12.94 -12.73
N GLU A 385 2.65 -11.61 -12.75
CA GLU A 385 2.75 -10.84 -11.51
C GLU A 385 1.57 -11.22 -10.59
N PRO A 386 1.81 -11.46 -9.28
CA PRO A 386 0.75 -11.83 -8.35
C PRO A 386 -0.34 -10.76 -8.30
N VAL A 387 -1.60 -11.20 -8.22
CA VAL A 387 -2.71 -10.30 -7.94
C VAL A 387 -2.69 -9.94 -6.45
N GLY A 388 -2.74 -8.65 -6.15
CA GLY A 388 -2.76 -8.15 -4.78
C GLY A 388 -1.39 -7.66 -4.28
N PRO A 389 -1.18 -7.60 -2.95
CA PRO A 389 0.01 -6.99 -2.36
C PRO A 389 1.27 -7.82 -2.60
N GLN A 390 2.34 -7.17 -3.05
CA GLN A 390 3.63 -7.83 -3.30
C GLN A 390 4.24 -8.43 -2.03
N ALA A 391 4.02 -7.83 -0.86
CA ALA A 391 4.45 -8.38 0.43
C ALA A 391 3.80 -9.75 0.71
N ALA A 392 2.51 -9.92 0.39
CA ALA A 392 1.78 -11.17 0.61
C ALA A 392 2.29 -12.30 -0.31
N ALA A 393 2.68 -11.95 -1.54
CA ALA A 393 3.18 -12.93 -2.52
C ALA A 393 4.60 -13.42 -2.24
N LEU A 394 5.38 -12.69 -1.42
CA LEU A 394 6.81 -12.94 -1.23
C LEU A 394 7.12 -14.36 -0.73
N ALA A 395 6.34 -14.87 0.23
CA ALA A 395 6.53 -16.22 0.77
C ALA A 395 6.31 -17.30 -0.30
N GLY A 396 5.26 -17.15 -1.11
CA GLY A 396 4.95 -18.04 -2.23
C GLY A 396 6.04 -18.01 -3.31
N GLN A 397 6.55 -16.82 -3.65
CA GLN A 397 7.64 -16.68 -4.62
C GLN A 397 8.94 -17.33 -4.14
N ARG A 398 9.28 -17.20 -2.85
CA ARG A 398 10.44 -17.90 -2.26
C ARG A 398 10.25 -19.41 -2.23
N ALA A 399 9.05 -19.90 -1.93
CA ALA A 399 8.74 -21.33 -1.97
C ALA A 399 8.83 -21.89 -3.41
N GLU A 400 8.35 -21.16 -4.40
CA GLU A 400 8.48 -21.53 -5.81
C GLU A 400 9.94 -21.58 -6.24
N LEU A 401 10.75 -20.58 -5.85
CA LEU A 401 12.19 -20.60 -6.09
C LEU A 401 12.86 -21.84 -5.44
N ALA A 402 12.50 -22.16 -4.20
CA ALA A 402 13.04 -23.33 -3.50
C ALA A 402 12.65 -24.65 -4.20
N SER A 403 11.39 -24.77 -4.63
CA SER A 403 10.87 -25.93 -5.38
C SER A 403 11.58 -26.11 -6.72
N ALA A 404 11.71 -25.02 -7.50
CA ALA A 404 12.42 -25.04 -8.77
C ALA A 404 13.90 -25.39 -8.60
N ALA A 405 14.55 -24.80 -7.59
CA ALA A 405 15.95 -25.09 -7.29
C ALA A 405 16.19 -26.53 -6.83
N ALA A 406 15.23 -27.15 -6.13
CA ALA A 406 15.33 -28.56 -5.74
C ALA A 406 15.25 -29.51 -6.95
N GLN A 407 14.49 -29.14 -7.99
CA GLN A 407 14.41 -29.90 -9.24
C GLN A 407 15.68 -29.72 -10.08
N SER A 408 16.14 -28.48 -10.24
CA SER A 408 17.34 -28.15 -10.99
C SER A 408 17.90 -26.79 -10.53
N PRO A 409 18.97 -26.77 -9.72
CA PRO A 409 19.54 -25.54 -9.17
C PRO A 409 19.93 -24.51 -10.22
N ASP A 410 20.35 -24.98 -11.41
CA ASP A 410 20.80 -24.19 -12.56
C ASP A 410 19.84 -24.30 -13.77
N GLY A 411 18.62 -24.76 -13.53
CA GLY A 411 17.60 -24.92 -14.58
C GLY A 411 16.86 -23.64 -14.93
N LEU A 412 16.26 -23.60 -16.12
CA LEU A 412 15.49 -22.45 -16.60
C LEU A 412 14.24 -22.12 -15.77
N ARG A 413 13.63 -23.12 -15.11
CA ARG A 413 12.53 -22.87 -14.15
C ARG A 413 13.02 -22.09 -12.93
N THR A 414 14.22 -22.41 -12.44
CA THR A 414 14.85 -21.66 -11.36
C THR A 414 15.15 -20.23 -11.79
N LEU A 415 15.62 -20.03 -13.02
CA LEU A 415 15.82 -18.69 -13.58
C LEU A 415 14.52 -17.88 -13.63
N ALA A 416 13.42 -18.47 -14.10
CA ALA A 416 12.11 -17.83 -14.15
C ALA A 416 11.59 -17.47 -12.74
N ALA A 417 11.79 -18.35 -11.75
CA ALA A 417 11.43 -18.07 -10.36
C ALA A 417 12.29 -16.96 -9.74
N ILE A 418 13.60 -16.91 -10.05
CA ILE A 418 14.46 -15.81 -9.62
C ILE A 418 13.98 -14.49 -10.24
N TYR A 419 13.73 -14.45 -11.54
CA TYR A 419 13.24 -13.25 -12.23
C TYR A 419 11.97 -12.69 -11.57
N ARG A 420 10.98 -13.55 -11.32
CA ARG A 420 9.74 -13.13 -10.63
C ARG A 420 10.02 -12.62 -9.22
N LEU A 421 10.89 -13.28 -8.45
CA LEU A 421 11.26 -12.83 -7.10
C LEU A 421 12.00 -11.48 -7.13
N THR A 422 12.95 -11.28 -8.06
CA THR A 422 13.69 -10.02 -8.18
C THR A 422 12.84 -8.86 -8.68
N SER A 423 11.70 -9.12 -9.32
CA SER A 423 10.70 -8.09 -9.68
C SER A 423 9.87 -7.61 -8.48
N ASN A 424 9.84 -8.39 -7.37
CA ASN A 424 9.09 -8.01 -6.19
C ASN A 424 9.79 -6.85 -5.44
N PRO A 425 9.15 -5.68 -5.26
CA PRO A 425 9.76 -4.51 -4.63
C PRO A 425 10.06 -4.69 -3.14
N THR A 426 9.51 -5.72 -2.48
CA THR A 426 9.76 -5.98 -1.05
C THR A 426 11.00 -6.85 -0.77
N VAL A 427 11.66 -7.40 -1.79
CA VAL A 427 12.91 -8.15 -1.63
C VAL A 427 14.04 -7.20 -1.21
N ALA A 428 14.77 -7.56 -0.15
CA ALA A 428 15.90 -6.77 0.35
C ALA A 428 17.00 -6.63 -0.72
N ARG A 429 17.71 -5.50 -0.73
CA ARG A 429 18.74 -5.20 -1.74
C ARG A 429 19.83 -6.27 -1.79
N GLU A 430 20.28 -6.73 -0.63
CA GLU A 430 21.35 -7.73 -0.51
C GLU A 430 20.91 -9.10 -1.06
N GLU A 431 19.69 -9.52 -0.75
CA GLU A 431 19.08 -10.73 -1.33
C GLU A 431 18.93 -10.58 -2.85
N ARG A 432 18.42 -9.43 -3.30
CA ARG A 432 18.23 -9.12 -4.72
C ARG A 432 19.55 -9.18 -5.50
N ALA A 433 20.62 -8.59 -4.96
CA ALA A 433 21.95 -8.63 -5.57
C ALA A 433 22.48 -10.07 -5.71
N ALA A 434 22.33 -10.90 -4.68
CA ALA A 434 22.74 -12.31 -4.73
C ALA A 434 21.90 -13.11 -5.75
N LEU A 435 20.60 -12.84 -5.82
CA LEU A 435 19.69 -13.43 -6.80
C LEU A 435 20.04 -13.03 -8.23
N TYR A 436 20.35 -11.75 -8.49
CA TYR A 436 20.80 -11.30 -9.81
C TYR A 436 22.10 -11.99 -10.24
N ALA A 437 23.08 -12.11 -9.34
CA ALA A 437 24.33 -12.80 -9.63
C ALA A 437 24.08 -14.28 -9.99
N ARG A 438 23.21 -14.96 -9.24
CA ARG A 438 22.81 -16.36 -9.51
C ARG A 438 22.06 -16.47 -10.84
N ALA A 439 21.07 -15.62 -11.09
CA ALA A 439 20.31 -15.63 -12.33
C ALA A 439 21.21 -15.40 -13.55
N LEU A 440 22.18 -14.49 -13.46
CA LEU A 440 23.15 -14.26 -14.52
C LEU A 440 24.01 -15.52 -14.79
N ALA A 441 24.45 -16.22 -13.74
CA ALA A 441 25.21 -17.47 -13.90
C ALA A 441 24.37 -18.55 -14.61
N ILE A 442 23.10 -18.71 -14.22
CA ILE A 442 22.17 -19.66 -14.86
C ILE A 442 21.90 -19.27 -16.32
N ALA A 443 21.65 -17.99 -16.59
CA ALA A 443 21.42 -17.48 -17.93
C ALA A 443 22.65 -17.72 -18.83
N LYS A 444 23.87 -17.54 -18.30
CA LYS A 444 25.13 -17.85 -19.02
C LYS A 444 25.26 -19.35 -19.30
N ALA A 445 25.02 -20.20 -18.31
CA ALA A 445 25.13 -21.65 -18.45
C ALA A 445 24.12 -22.27 -19.43
N ASN A 446 23.00 -21.57 -19.68
CA ASN A 446 21.95 -21.99 -20.60
C ASN A 446 21.95 -21.21 -21.93
N ASP A 447 23.06 -20.53 -22.26
CA ASP A 447 23.22 -19.77 -23.51
C ASP A 447 22.13 -18.73 -23.77
N ALA A 448 21.68 -18.03 -22.73
CA ALA A 448 20.75 -16.91 -22.89
C ALA A 448 21.36 -15.85 -23.82
N PRO A 449 20.57 -15.20 -24.70
CA PRO A 449 21.06 -14.12 -25.54
C PRO A 449 21.58 -12.95 -24.66
N PRO A 450 22.58 -12.18 -25.11
CA PRO A 450 23.17 -11.11 -24.32
C PRO A 450 22.16 -10.09 -23.78
N SER A 451 21.14 -9.73 -24.57
CA SER A 451 20.04 -8.87 -24.14
C SER A 451 19.21 -9.45 -22.98
N ALA A 452 18.92 -10.75 -22.96
CA ALA A 452 18.27 -11.40 -21.83
C ALA A 452 19.17 -11.46 -20.58
N ARG A 453 20.50 -11.56 -20.76
CA ARG A 453 21.45 -11.50 -19.63
C ARG A 453 21.44 -10.13 -18.94
N LEU A 454 21.14 -9.06 -19.66
CA LEU A 454 21.10 -7.70 -19.11
C LEU A 454 19.99 -7.47 -18.10
N THR A 455 18.89 -8.22 -18.16
CA THR A 455 17.85 -8.22 -17.10
C THR A 455 18.42 -8.56 -15.73
N PHE A 456 19.55 -9.28 -15.66
CA PHE A 456 20.20 -9.63 -14.39
C PHE A 456 21.53 -8.90 -14.16
N ASP A 457 22.40 -8.81 -15.18
CA ASP A 457 23.75 -8.26 -15.00
C ASP A 457 23.71 -6.76 -14.66
N LEU A 458 22.86 -6.00 -15.35
CA LEU A 458 22.78 -4.55 -15.16
C LEU A 458 22.25 -4.17 -13.77
N PRO A 459 21.06 -4.62 -13.33
CA PRO A 459 20.60 -4.32 -11.97
C PRO A 459 21.47 -4.99 -10.91
N GLY A 460 22.04 -6.18 -11.17
CA GLY A 460 22.97 -6.86 -10.25
C GLY A 460 24.22 -6.03 -9.94
N ARG A 461 24.80 -5.36 -10.94
CA ARG A 461 25.95 -4.45 -10.74
C ARG A 461 25.58 -3.18 -9.99
N VAL A 462 24.38 -2.65 -10.26
CA VAL A 462 23.87 -1.47 -9.55
C VAL A 462 23.60 -1.80 -8.08
N ASP A 463 22.92 -2.92 -7.81
CA ASP A 463 22.58 -3.34 -6.46
C ASP A 463 23.79 -3.82 -5.65
N ALA A 464 24.87 -4.26 -6.30
CA ALA A 464 26.14 -4.56 -5.62
C ALA A 464 26.84 -3.32 -5.02
N VAL A 465 26.44 -2.10 -5.41
CA VAL A 465 27.08 -0.84 -4.97
C VAL A 465 26.28 -0.15 -3.86
N THR A 466 26.92 0.09 -2.71
CA THR A 466 26.26 0.64 -1.52
C THR A 466 25.70 2.05 -1.70
N ASP A 467 26.40 2.92 -2.44
CA ASP A 467 25.95 4.28 -2.73
C ASP A 467 26.13 4.59 -4.22
N ILE A 468 25.15 4.16 -5.02
CA ILE A 468 25.10 4.44 -6.47
C ILE A 468 24.90 5.94 -6.78
N TRP A 469 24.46 6.73 -5.81
CA TRP A 469 24.13 8.16 -5.98
C TRP A 469 25.35 9.06 -5.84
N LYS A 470 26.46 8.55 -5.27
CA LYS A 470 27.73 9.27 -5.24
C LYS A 470 28.19 9.62 -6.67
N PRO A 471 28.58 10.88 -6.94
CA PRO A 471 28.96 11.32 -8.28
C PRO A 471 30.01 10.40 -8.93
N GLY A 472 29.76 9.99 -10.19
CA GLY A 472 30.68 9.18 -10.99
C GLY A 472 30.69 7.68 -10.63
N VAL A 473 29.97 7.22 -9.60
CA VAL A 473 29.91 5.79 -9.27
C VAL A 473 29.10 5.04 -10.31
N PHE A 474 27.90 5.53 -10.66
CA PHE A 474 27.06 4.92 -11.69
C PHE A 474 27.80 4.75 -13.02
N GLU A 475 28.48 5.81 -13.52
CA GLU A 475 29.24 5.71 -14.76
C GLU A 475 30.39 4.69 -14.65
N ARG A 476 31.13 4.65 -13.55
CA ARG A 476 32.21 3.67 -13.35
C ARG A 476 31.70 2.23 -13.29
N THR A 477 30.51 2.01 -12.74
CA THR A 477 29.89 0.68 -12.65
C THR A 477 29.49 0.14 -14.03
N LEU A 478 28.91 0.99 -14.89
CA LEU A 478 28.35 0.53 -16.17
C LEU A 478 29.28 0.70 -17.38
N THR A 479 30.21 1.66 -17.37
CA THR A 479 31.11 1.92 -18.51
C THR A 479 31.86 0.68 -19.00
N PRO A 480 32.40 -0.20 -18.13
CA PRO A 480 33.09 -1.41 -18.58
C PRO A 480 32.21 -2.33 -19.42
N MET A 481 30.89 -2.38 -19.16
CA MET A 481 29.97 -3.31 -19.82
C MET A 481 29.88 -3.09 -21.33
N VAL A 482 30.04 -1.85 -21.81
CA VAL A 482 29.98 -1.53 -23.25
C VAL A 482 31.10 -2.21 -24.04
N SER A 483 32.23 -2.48 -23.38
CA SER A 483 33.42 -3.08 -23.99
C SER A 483 33.54 -4.58 -23.72
N GLU A 484 32.67 -5.16 -22.88
CA GLU A 484 32.68 -6.60 -22.62
C GLU A 484 32.24 -7.35 -23.90
N PRO A 485 33.04 -8.30 -24.44
CA PRO A 485 32.77 -8.90 -25.74
C PRO A 485 31.36 -9.47 -25.92
N VAL A 486 30.77 -10.01 -24.85
CA VAL A 486 29.40 -10.57 -24.86
C VAL A 486 28.34 -9.53 -25.20
N TYR A 487 28.49 -8.29 -24.73
CA TYR A 487 27.55 -7.20 -25.01
C TYR A 487 28.01 -6.37 -26.20
N ALA A 488 29.32 -6.16 -26.34
CA ALA A 488 29.91 -5.41 -27.44
C ALA A 488 29.63 -6.06 -28.81
N ASN A 489 29.43 -7.37 -28.89
CA ASN A 489 29.11 -8.07 -30.15
C ASN A 489 27.60 -8.18 -30.43
N ASP A 490 26.74 -7.80 -29.48
CA ASP A 490 25.28 -7.83 -29.65
C ASP A 490 24.75 -6.40 -29.80
N PRO A 491 24.15 -6.04 -30.95
CA PRO A 491 23.75 -4.66 -31.22
C PRO A 491 22.63 -4.18 -30.28
N GLN A 492 21.71 -5.06 -29.86
CA GLN A 492 20.62 -4.70 -28.93
C GLN A 492 21.17 -4.41 -27.54
N ALA A 493 22.00 -5.32 -27.01
CA ALA A 493 22.58 -5.19 -25.69
C ALA A 493 23.49 -3.96 -25.60
N ARG A 494 24.37 -3.77 -26.59
CA ARG A 494 25.25 -2.59 -26.66
C ARG A 494 24.46 -1.28 -26.70
N ALA A 495 23.40 -1.21 -27.49
CA ALA A 495 22.54 -0.04 -27.58
C ALA A 495 21.80 0.24 -26.27
N ALA A 496 21.23 -0.78 -25.63
CA ALA A 496 20.53 -0.67 -24.36
C ALA A 496 21.45 -0.13 -23.24
N ILE A 497 22.66 -0.69 -23.10
CA ILE A 497 23.65 -0.23 -22.12
C ILE A 497 23.98 1.25 -22.34
N ARG A 498 24.27 1.65 -23.59
CA ARG A 498 24.61 3.04 -23.93
C ARG A 498 23.49 4.01 -23.59
N LEU A 499 22.24 3.67 -23.90
CA LEU A 499 21.09 4.49 -23.56
C LEU A 499 20.89 4.59 -22.05
N ILE A 500 20.96 3.49 -21.31
CA ILE A 500 20.85 3.48 -19.84
C ILE A 500 21.98 4.29 -19.19
N MET A 501 23.19 4.20 -19.73
CA MET A 501 24.33 5.02 -19.28
C MET A 501 24.06 6.52 -19.49
N VAL A 502 23.56 6.90 -20.67
CA VAL A 502 23.22 8.31 -20.96
C VAL A 502 22.11 8.78 -20.04
N ASP A 503 20.99 8.06 -19.96
CA ASP A 503 19.84 8.43 -19.11
C ASP A 503 20.25 8.54 -17.65
N GLY A 504 21.03 7.57 -17.17
CA GLY A 504 21.47 7.53 -15.79
C GLY A 504 22.53 8.59 -15.43
N ALA A 505 23.44 8.92 -16.34
CA ALA A 505 24.41 10.00 -16.14
C ALA A 505 23.74 11.38 -16.24
N VAL A 506 22.80 11.55 -17.17
CA VAL A 506 22.02 12.79 -17.32
C VAL A 506 21.19 13.05 -16.07
N ALA A 507 20.49 12.04 -15.53
CA ALA A 507 19.69 12.17 -14.31
C ALA A 507 20.51 12.55 -13.05
N ARG A 508 21.79 12.16 -12.98
CA ARG A 508 22.62 12.26 -11.76
C ARG A 508 23.66 13.40 -11.76
N THR A 509 23.87 14.07 -12.87
CA THR A 509 24.90 15.14 -12.99
C THR A 509 24.36 16.52 -12.61
N ARG A 510 25.16 17.37 -11.95
CA ARG A 510 24.77 18.77 -11.65
C ARG A 510 25.11 19.78 -12.77
N LYS A 511 26.03 19.44 -13.68
CA LYS A 511 26.52 20.34 -14.75
C LYS A 511 25.94 19.97 -16.13
N SER A 512 25.82 20.97 -17.02
CA SER A 512 25.44 20.83 -18.43
C SER A 512 26.61 20.40 -19.35
N GLU A 513 27.86 20.45 -18.87
CA GLU A 513 29.12 20.18 -19.61
C GLU A 513 29.20 18.79 -20.28
N LYS A 514 28.32 17.82 -19.97
CA LYS A 514 28.34 16.46 -20.55
C LYS A 514 27.44 16.27 -21.79
N ASN A 515 26.78 17.31 -22.29
CA ASN A 515 25.93 17.19 -23.48
C ASN A 515 26.71 16.66 -24.70
N ASP A 516 27.98 17.07 -24.88
CA ASP A 516 28.80 16.66 -26.02
C ASP A 516 29.20 15.17 -25.92
N THR A 517 29.59 14.69 -24.74
CA THR A 517 29.88 13.26 -24.52
C THR A 517 28.63 12.39 -24.67
N ALA A 518 27.47 12.90 -24.25
CA ALA A 518 26.19 12.21 -24.41
C ALA A 518 25.80 12.11 -25.89
N ILE A 519 25.93 13.19 -26.68
CA ILE A 519 25.68 13.17 -28.14
C ILE A 519 26.57 12.11 -28.82
N VAL A 520 27.85 12.05 -28.50
CA VAL A 520 28.77 11.05 -29.09
C VAL A 520 28.27 9.64 -28.81
N THR A 521 27.92 9.33 -27.57
CA THR A 521 27.41 8.01 -27.18
C THR A 521 26.07 7.69 -27.85
N LEU A 522 25.17 8.66 -27.95
CA LEU A 522 23.86 8.49 -28.59
C LEU A 522 23.99 8.29 -30.10
N ARG A 523 24.89 9.01 -30.78
CA ARG A 523 25.17 8.83 -32.21
C ARG A 523 25.68 7.41 -32.50
N GLN A 524 26.51 6.85 -31.61
CA GLN A 524 26.91 5.45 -31.74
C GLN A 524 25.76 4.44 -31.68
N VAL A 525 24.59 4.82 -31.15
CA VAL A 525 23.36 4.00 -31.20
C VAL A 525 22.52 4.33 -32.42
N ALA A 526 22.33 5.62 -32.70
CA ALA A 526 21.56 6.10 -33.85
C ALA A 526 22.11 5.58 -35.19
N ASP A 527 23.43 5.62 -35.34
CA ASP A 527 24.15 5.29 -36.58
C ASP A 527 24.54 3.79 -36.67
N ASP A 528 24.15 2.98 -35.68
CA ASP A 528 24.51 1.56 -35.61
C ASP A 528 23.76 0.75 -36.66
N LYS A 529 24.38 0.51 -37.81
CA LYS A 529 23.80 -0.23 -38.95
C LYS A 529 23.35 -1.65 -38.62
N ALA A 530 23.78 -2.23 -37.49
CA ALA A 530 23.33 -3.54 -37.05
C ALA A 530 21.94 -3.51 -36.38
N LEU A 531 21.46 -2.33 -35.98
CA LEU A 531 20.06 -2.13 -35.57
C LEU A 531 19.15 -1.94 -36.78
N ARG A 532 17.87 -2.32 -36.64
CA ARG A 532 16.86 -2.07 -37.68
C ARG A 532 16.60 -0.56 -37.82
N PRO A 533 16.20 -0.07 -39.00
CA PRO A 533 15.82 1.33 -39.23
C PRO A 533 14.84 1.92 -38.21
N ASN A 534 13.82 1.15 -37.83
CA ASN A 534 12.76 1.53 -36.91
C ASN A 534 12.92 0.87 -35.52
N ASP A 535 14.14 0.48 -35.15
CA ASP A 535 14.40 -0.12 -33.85
C ASP A 535 14.07 0.86 -32.70
N PRO A 536 13.33 0.43 -31.65
CA PRO A 536 12.97 1.31 -30.54
C PRO A 536 14.16 1.98 -29.85
N LEU A 537 15.31 1.30 -29.75
CA LEU A 537 16.52 1.86 -29.13
C LEU A 537 17.16 2.92 -30.03
N ARG A 538 17.17 2.70 -31.35
CA ARG A 538 17.62 3.71 -32.33
C ARG A 538 16.74 4.95 -32.27
N VAL A 539 15.42 4.75 -32.31
CA VAL A 539 14.43 5.83 -32.21
C VAL A 539 14.63 6.60 -30.90
N GLY A 540 14.78 5.90 -29.77
CA GLY A 540 15.06 6.51 -28.47
C GLY A 540 16.35 7.33 -28.45
N ALA A 541 17.40 6.90 -29.15
CA ALA A 541 18.64 7.66 -29.28
C ALA A 541 18.45 8.95 -30.09
N LEU A 542 17.76 8.87 -31.23
CA LEU A 542 17.49 10.02 -32.11
C LEU A 542 16.69 11.11 -31.39
N ILE A 543 15.67 10.74 -30.61
CA ILE A 543 14.87 11.68 -29.81
C ILE A 543 15.76 12.42 -28.79
N ARG A 544 16.65 11.69 -28.12
CA ARG A 544 17.59 12.28 -27.15
C ARG A 544 18.55 13.24 -27.83
N ILE A 545 19.13 12.86 -28.97
CA ILE A 545 20.03 13.72 -29.76
C ILE A 545 19.33 15.02 -30.16
N ALA A 546 18.13 14.94 -30.75
CA ALA A 546 17.36 16.12 -31.15
C ALA A 546 17.12 17.07 -29.97
N SER A 547 16.83 16.51 -28.79
CA SER A 547 16.69 17.30 -27.56
C SER A 547 18.00 17.94 -27.09
N ILE A 548 19.16 17.30 -27.29
CA ILE A 548 20.45 17.93 -26.98
C ILE A 548 20.77 19.05 -27.98
N GLU A 549 20.53 18.82 -29.27
CA GLU A 549 20.76 19.80 -30.35
C GLU A 549 19.92 21.06 -30.13
N GLU A 550 18.64 20.92 -29.75
CA GLU A 550 17.80 22.07 -29.40
C GLU A 550 18.35 22.86 -28.21
N ARG A 551 18.78 22.17 -27.14
CA ARG A 551 19.39 22.82 -25.97
C ARG A 551 20.66 23.59 -26.31
N ASN A 552 21.38 23.14 -27.33
CA ASN A 552 22.58 23.79 -27.85
C ASN A 552 22.25 24.91 -28.87
N GLY A 553 20.97 25.22 -29.11
CA GLY A 553 20.52 26.25 -30.06
C GLY A 553 20.54 25.80 -31.53
N GLN A 554 20.76 24.52 -31.81
CA GLN A 554 20.87 23.96 -33.15
C GLN A 554 19.51 23.44 -33.65
N ILE A 555 18.54 24.35 -33.81
CA ILE A 555 17.14 24.00 -34.08
C ILE A 555 16.95 23.23 -35.40
N ASP A 556 17.68 23.61 -36.46
CA ASP A 556 17.58 22.92 -37.76
C ASP A 556 18.16 21.50 -37.70
N ALA A 557 19.23 21.30 -36.94
CA ALA A 557 19.79 19.97 -36.68
C ALA A 557 18.79 19.12 -35.87
N ALA A 558 18.22 19.68 -34.80
CA ALA A 558 17.21 19.01 -33.99
C ALA A 558 16.00 18.57 -34.82
N ARG A 559 15.53 19.43 -35.74
CA ARG A 559 14.44 19.11 -36.68
C ARG A 559 14.81 17.95 -37.60
N ALA A 560 15.98 17.99 -38.22
CA ALA A 560 16.44 16.95 -39.13
C ALA A 560 16.62 15.61 -38.40
N THR A 561 17.24 15.62 -37.23
CA THR A 561 17.42 14.44 -36.37
C THR A 561 16.08 13.87 -35.94
N PHE A 562 15.12 14.71 -35.50
CA PHE A 562 13.79 14.24 -35.13
C PHE A 562 13.05 13.60 -36.32
N ALA A 563 13.10 14.22 -37.51
CA ALA A 563 12.47 13.68 -38.70
C ALA A 563 13.00 12.27 -39.05
N SER A 564 14.28 12.01 -38.77
CA SER A 564 14.89 10.69 -38.99
C SER A 564 14.39 9.59 -38.03
N SER A 565 13.72 9.95 -36.93
CA SER A 565 13.11 8.98 -36.00
C SER A 565 11.84 8.35 -36.55
N GLY A 566 11.19 8.99 -37.54
CA GLY A 566 9.91 8.54 -38.11
C GLY A 566 8.70 8.70 -37.17
N LEU A 567 8.85 9.30 -35.99
CA LEU A 567 7.77 9.54 -35.06
C LEU A 567 7.00 10.83 -35.36
N THR A 568 5.70 10.82 -35.06
CA THR A 568 4.92 12.05 -34.90
C THR A 568 5.18 12.68 -33.53
N ALA A 569 4.90 13.99 -33.39
CA ALA A 569 5.12 14.72 -32.13
C ALA A 569 4.39 14.06 -30.92
N ASN A 570 3.17 13.55 -31.13
CA ASN A 570 2.38 12.89 -30.09
C ASN A 570 2.93 11.50 -29.68
N GLN A 571 3.57 10.76 -30.60
CA GLN A 571 4.17 9.46 -30.31
C GLN A 571 5.48 9.60 -29.50
N CYS A 572 6.16 10.74 -29.62
CA CYS A 572 7.42 11.02 -28.95
C CYS A 572 7.28 11.10 -27.42
N ALA A 573 6.22 11.72 -26.92
CA ALA A 573 6.00 11.90 -25.47
C ALA A 573 5.83 10.57 -24.69
N ILE A 574 5.51 9.46 -25.37
CA ILE A 574 5.34 8.13 -24.78
C ILE A 574 6.68 7.39 -24.69
N MET A 575 7.57 7.58 -25.68
CA MET A 575 8.85 6.88 -25.79
C MET A 575 10.04 7.61 -25.18
N ASP A 576 9.90 8.90 -24.86
CA ASP A 576 11.01 9.70 -24.35
C ASP A 576 11.25 9.49 -22.84
N ALA A 577 12.52 9.58 -22.44
CA ALA A 577 12.88 9.61 -21.03
C ALA A 577 12.42 10.94 -20.41
N PRO A 578 12.01 10.97 -19.13
CA PRO A 578 11.74 12.23 -18.45
C PRO A 578 12.97 13.15 -18.56
N PRO A 579 12.81 14.41 -19.01
CA PRO A 579 13.94 15.33 -19.11
C PRO A 579 14.58 15.55 -17.74
N LYS A 580 15.84 15.98 -17.77
CA LYS A 580 16.61 16.26 -16.57
C LYS A 580 16.06 17.49 -15.84
N MET A 581 15.87 17.41 -14.53
CA MET A 581 15.64 18.58 -13.70
C MET A 581 16.93 19.40 -13.59
N VAL A 582 16.92 20.63 -14.11
CA VAL A 582 18.09 21.53 -14.14
C VAL A 582 18.09 22.52 -12.98
N SER A 583 16.91 22.86 -12.46
CA SER A 583 16.75 23.71 -11.28
C SER A 583 15.61 23.19 -10.42
N LYS A 584 15.77 23.32 -9.10
CA LYS A 584 14.74 22.99 -8.12
C LYS A 584 14.84 23.94 -6.92
N PRO A 585 13.71 24.18 -6.24
CA PRO A 585 13.72 24.90 -4.97
C PRO A 585 14.63 24.25 -3.92
N GLY A 586 15.22 25.07 -3.06
CA GLY A 586 15.98 24.68 -1.89
C GLY A 586 15.09 24.42 -0.66
N SER A 587 15.65 24.67 0.53
CA SER A 587 14.96 24.48 1.81
C SER A 587 13.75 25.39 2.02
N GLU A 588 13.69 26.51 1.29
CA GLU A 588 12.57 27.46 1.31
C GLU A 588 11.25 26.87 0.80
N ALA A 589 11.29 25.72 0.11
CA ALA A 589 10.09 25.00 -0.27
C ALA A 589 9.44 24.23 0.89
N PHE A 590 10.11 24.12 2.04
CA PHE A 590 9.49 23.58 3.25
C PHE A 590 8.44 24.57 3.78
N PRO A 591 7.16 24.19 3.91
CA PRO A 591 6.14 25.11 4.39
C PRO A 591 6.41 25.52 5.84
N MET A 592 6.65 26.82 6.07
CA MET A 592 7.04 27.36 7.38
C MET A 592 6.03 27.02 8.48
N GLU A 593 4.73 27.01 8.16
CA GLU A 593 3.68 26.66 9.11
C GLU A 593 3.81 25.20 9.53
N ALA A 594 4.10 24.29 8.60
CA ALA A 594 4.32 22.89 8.93
C ALA A 594 5.60 22.71 9.77
N GLN A 595 6.65 23.49 9.47
CA GLN A 595 7.90 23.48 10.24
C GLN A 595 7.68 23.96 11.67
N ARG A 596 6.91 25.04 11.88
CA ARG A 596 6.53 25.56 13.21
C ARG A 596 5.75 24.53 14.02
N TRP A 597 4.86 23.81 13.35
CA TRP A 597 4.15 22.66 13.92
C TRP A 597 4.97 21.36 13.89
N GLY A 598 6.27 21.40 13.58
CA GLY A 598 7.17 20.26 13.64
C GLY A 598 6.71 19.05 12.82
N PHE A 599 5.99 19.26 11.72
CA PHE A 599 5.56 18.17 10.85
C PHE A 599 6.66 17.74 9.90
N GLU A 600 6.80 16.45 9.72
CA GLU A 600 7.54 15.81 8.64
C GLU A 600 6.59 14.97 7.80
N GLY A 601 6.99 14.68 6.57
CA GLY A 601 6.14 13.90 5.69
C GLY A 601 6.65 13.85 4.27
N TRP A 602 5.76 13.50 3.36
CA TRP A 602 6.07 13.40 1.95
C TRP A 602 4.83 13.63 1.11
N THR A 603 5.07 14.03 -0.13
CA THR A 603 4.02 14.12 -1.15
C THR A 603 4.55 13.57 -2.47
N GLN A 604 3.72 12.82 -3.17
CA GLN A 604 3.94 12.38 -4.53
C GLN A 604 3.13 13.28 -5.44
N VAL A 605 3.81 13.94 -6.39
CA VAL A 605 3.21 14.87 -7.32
C VAL A 605 3.31 14.28 -8.71
N GLN A 606 2.21 14.37 -9.46
CA GLN A 606 2.17 14.12 -10.88
C GLN A 606 2.14 15.45 -11.63
N TYR A 607 2.86 15.55 -12.73
CA TYR A 607 2.91 16.75 -13.55
C TYR A 607 3.37 16.43 -14.97
N ASP A 608 3.12 17.35 -15.87
CA ASP A 608 3.64 17.32 -17.23
C ASP A 608 4.83 18.29 -17.35
N ILE A 609 5.71 18.01 -18.30
CA ILE A 609 6.87 18.83 -18.61
C ILE A 609 6.70 19.29 -20.06
N GLY A 610 6.58 20.60 -20.28
CA GLY A 610 6.54 21.20 -21.60
C GLY A 610 7.88 21.11 -22.33
N ALA A 611 7.86 21.27 -23.66
CA ALA A 611 9.08 21.31 -24.47
C ALA A 611 10.08 22.40 -24.02
N ASP A 612 9.56 23.50 -23.49
CA ASP A 612 10.33 24.61 -22.92
C ASP A 612 10.96 24.31 -21.55
N GLY A 613 10.72 23.11 -20.99
CA GLY A 613 11.21 22.67 -19.70
C GLY A 613 10.39 23.19 -18.51
N ASN A 614 9.28 23.89 -18.75
CA ASN A 614 8.37 24.32 -17.69
C ASN A 614 7.46 23.16 -17.27
N VAL A 615 7.18 23.10 -15.97
CA VAL A 615 6.19 22.16 -15.44
C VAL A 615 4.79 22.74 -15.61
N VAL A 616 3.86 21.90 -16.07
CA VAL A 616 2.43 22.21 -16.18
C VAL A 616 1.59 21.07 -15.62
N ASN A 617 0.30 21.31 -15.37
CA ASN A 617 -0.66 20.31 -14.87
C ASN A 617 -0.24 19.57 -13.59
N GLN A 618 0.56 20.22 -12.74
CA GLN A 618 1.01 19.65 -11.48
C GLN A 618 -0.14 19.40 -10.49
N ARG A 619 -0.16 18.22 -9.88
CA ARG A 619 -1.14 17.83 -8.86
C ARG A 619 -0.57 16.80 -7.89
N ALA A 620 -0.91 16.94 -6.60
CA ALA A 620 -0.56 15.95 -5.60
C ALA A 620 -1.40 14.67 -5.79
N LEU A 621 -0.74 13.54 -6.05
CA LEU A 621 -1.36 12.21 -6.09
C LEU A 621 -1.50 11.61 -4.70
N LEU A 622 -0.46 11.71 -3.89
CA LEU A 622 -0.42 11.16 -2.54
C LEU A 622 0.20 12.19 -1.59
N SER A 623 -0.33 12.33 -0.37
CA SER A 623 0.31 13.17 0.66
C SER A 623 0.13 12.58 2.05
N TYR A 624 1.24 12.56 2.79
CA TYR A 624 1.30 12.21 4.20
C TYR A 624 2.01 13.33 4.99
N PRO A 625 1.43 13.84 6.08
CA PRO A 625 0.02 13.66 6.48
C PRO A 625 -0.95 14.27 5.45
N PRO A 626 -2.25 13.92 5.49
CA PRO A 626 -3.24 14.44 4.54
C PRO A 626 -3.28 15.97 4.54
N PHE A 627 -3.27 16.57 3.35
CA PHE A 627 -3.40 18.01 3.10
C PHE A 627 -2.31 18.94 3.68
N ILE A 628 -1.34 18.43 4.45
CA ILE A 628 -0.27 19.25 5.03
C ILE A 628 0.76 19.66 3.96
N PHE A 629 1.14 18.73 3.08
CA PHE A 629 2.23 18.92 2.11
C PHE A 629 1.79 18.95 0.65
N SER A 630 0.52 18.66 0.33
CA SER A 630 0.01 18.63 -1.05
C SER A 630 0.21 19.94 -1.81
N GLU A 631 -0.12 21.07 -1.18
CA GLU A 631 0.07 22.39 -1.79
C GLU A 631 1.56 22.73 -1.95
N ALA A 632 2.36 22.51 -0.90
CA ALA A 632 3.79 22.77 -0.92
C ALA A 632 4.51 21.90 -1.98
N GLY A 633 4.14 20.63 -2.10
CA GLY A 633 4.64 19.73 -3.14
C GLY A 633 4.27 20.19 -4.54
N THR A 634 3.03 20.61 -4.73
CA THR A 634 2.56 21.13 -6.02
C THR A 634 3.31 22.41 -6.40
N LYS A 635 3.49 23.35 -5.45
CA LYS A 635 4.28 24.58 -5.62
C LYS A 635 5.78 24.34 -5.80
N PHE A 636 6.32 23.25 -5.25
CA PHE A 636 7.72 22.89 -5.49
C PHE A 636 7.98 22.73 -6.99
N PHE A 637 7.07 22.05 -7.70
CA PHE A 637 7.23 21.77 -9.11
C PHE A 637 6.92 22.96 -10.02
N THR A 638 6.17 23.98 -9.58
CA THR A 638 6.00 25.22 -10.37
C THR A 638 7.31 25.99 -10.54
N MET A 639 8.22 25.87 -9.57
CA MET A 639 9.54 26.50 -9.59
C MET A 639 10.63 25.57 -10.14
N ALA A 640 10.35 24.27 -10.25
CA ALA A 640 11.27 23.33 -10.89
C ALA A 640 11.38 23.64 -12.38
N LYS A 641 12.60 23.57 -12.90
CA LYS A 641 12.87 23.69 -14.34
C LYS A 641 13.51 22.42 -14.84
N TYR A 642 13.04 21.97 -15.98
CA TYR A 642 13.57 20.84 -16.71
C TYR A 642 14.39 21.31 -17.91
N ALA A 643 15.28 20.44 -18.38
CA ALA A 643 15.98 20.64 -19.62
C ALA A 643 14.97 20.67 -20.78
N LYS A 644 15.14 21.60 -21.72
CA LYS A 644 14.32 21.67 -22.93
C LYS A 644 14.42 20.37 -23.74
N THR A 645 13.32 20.02 -24.39
CA THR A 645 13.21 18.83 -25.24
C THR A 645 12.58 19.21 -26.57
N TYR A 646 13.17 18.74 -27.66
CA TYR A 646 12.73 19.15 -28.98
C TYR A 646 11.36 18.54 -29.28
N ARG A 647 10.38 19.41 -29.55
CA ARG A 647 9.03 19.02 -29.99
C ARG A 647 8.63 19.86 -31.20
N PRO A 648 8.35 19.25 -32.37
CA PRO A 648 8.06 19.99 -33.59
C PRO A 648 6.87 20.94 -33.49
N ASP A 649 5.90 20.60 -32.63
CA ASP A 649 4.65 21.33 -32.36
C ASP A 649 4.72 22.17 -31.06
N GLY A 650 5.84 22.12 -30.33
CA GLY A 650 5.96 22.73 -29.01
C GLY A 650 5.11 22.04 -27.93
N GLY A 651 4.63 20.82 -28.19
CA GLY A 651 3.80 20.03 -27.28
C GLY A 651 4.52 19.56 -26.01
N LEU A 652 3.95 18.58 -25.32
CA LEU A 652 4.53 18.04 -24.09
C LEU A 652 5.87 17.35 -24.38
N GLY A 653 6.90 17.74 -23.63
CA GLY A 653 8.15 17.01 -23.52
C GLY A 653 7.91 15.64 -22.86
N CYS A 654 7.17 15.63 -21.76
CA CYS A 654 6.89 14.40 -21.01
C CYS A 654 5.60 14.58 -20.19
N GLY A 655 4.56 13.79 -20.46
CA GLY A 655 3.33 13.81 -19.65
C GLY A 655 3.42 13.00 -18.33
N ALA A 656 2.54 13.27 -17.39
CA ALA A 656 2.21 12.47 -16.22
C ALA A 656 3.41 11.89 -15.42
N THR A 657 4.50 12.64 -15.35
CA THR A 657 5.69 12.29 -14.57
C THR A 657 5.32 12.32 -13.10
N THR A 658 5.66 11.24 -12.37
CA THR A 658 5.46 11.19 -10.92
C THR A 658 6.78 11.38 -10.20
N SER A 659 6.82 12.24 -9.20
CA SER A 659 7.98 12.40 -8.33
C SER A 659 7.57 12.61 -6.89
N ARG A 660 8.38 12.13 -5.96
CA ARG A 660 8.14 12.25 -4.54
C ARG A 660 9.08 13.25 -3.91
N ILE A 661 8.53 14.11 -3.06
CA ILE A 661 9.27 15.06 -2.24
C ILE A 661 9.11 14.62 -0.78
N LYS A 662 10.23 14.55 -0.05
CA LYS A 662 10.24 14.35 1.40
C LYS A 662 10.49 15.68 2.09
N PHE A 663 9.67 16.01 3.07
CA PHE A 663 9.82 17.18 3.93
C PHE A 663 10.32 16.69 5.29
N LEU A 664 11.60 16.91 5.57
CA LEU A 664 12.26 16.49 6.80
C LEU A 664 12.78 17.71 7.56
N LEU A 665 12.62 17.71 8.88
CA LEU A 665 13.20 18.73 9.75
C LEU A 665 14.73 18.60 9.75
N PRO A 666 15.47 19.70 10.01
CA PRO A 666 16.93 19.71 9.92
C PRO A 666 17.65 18.66 10.79
N GLU A 667 17.09 18.27 11.93
CA GLU A 667 17.65 17.26 12.82
C GLU A 667 17.44 15.84 12.31
N SER A 668 16.36 15.59 11.58
CA SER A 668 16.06 14.28 10.98
C SER A 668 16.83 14.10 9.67
N ALA A 669 16.97 15.18 8.88
CA ALA A 669 17.77 15.18 7.65
C ALA A 669 19.23 14.77 7.89
N ARG A 670 19.82 15.17 9.03
CA ARG A 670 21.18 14.80 9.45
C ARG A 670 21.32 13.37 9.99
N ARG A 671 20.22 12.74 10.39
CA ARG A 671 20.18 11.36 10.92
C ARG A 671 19.95 10.31 9.82
N GLY A 672 19.46 10.74 8.66
CA GLY A 672 19.20 9.88 7.49
C GLY A 672 20.26 9.94 6.39
N SER A 673 21.23 10.85 6.49
CA SER A 673 22.48 10.89 5.72
C SER A 673 23.58 10.15 6.45
#